data_AF-A0A643C8T2-F1
#
_entry.id   AF-A0A643C8T2-F1
#
_cell.length_a   1.000
_cell.length_b   1.000
_cell.length_c   1.000
_cell.angle_alpha   90.00
_cell.angle_beta   90.00
_cell.angle_gamma   90.00
#
_symmetry.space_group_name_H-M   'P 1'
#
loop_
_entity.id
_entity.type
_entity.pdbx_description
1 polymer ?
#
loop_
_entity_poly.entity_id
_entity_poly.type
_entity_poly.pdbx_seq_one_letter_code
_entity_poly.pdbx_strand_id
1 'polypeptide(L)'
;NYLEKFYQLPRYKYQSERKNSTSVIVEKLKEMQRFFGLNITGKPNEETLEMMGKPRCGVPDTGNFMITPGNPKWKQTDLTYRIINYTPDLSEAEVETVLEKAFKLWSLASPLNFTKTSQEEADIKIAFLQGDHGDNSPFDGPNGILAHAFQPGPGIGGDVHFDAEETWTNTSRNYNLFLVAAHEFGHSLGLAHSSDPGALMYPNYAFSEPSTYSLPQDDISGIQAIYGPSSNPVQPTGPTTPTACDPRLTFDAITTLRGEILFFKDKYFWRKHPHLRRVELNFISLLWPSLPNGIQAAYEDFDRDLIFVFKGNQYWAVRGYDIQQGYPKNIVNYGFPCSVQAIDAAVSYRGKTYFFVNNQFWRYDDQSQSMEPGYPKSIASSFQGIESRVDAVFQKNLDQDIMHLILVLIGLLELKEAIDGLTVDKAEAKSRRGFNCRERGMKSLLLFLVFVTFSSAFPTDRKMENEENMQLTQFYSLEIEGSHLVQSKNRSLIDSKIREMQAFFGLTVTGKLDSNTLEIMKTPRCGVPDVGQYGYTLPGWKKYNLTYRIVNYTPDMARADVDEAIQGLEVWSKVTPLIFTKISKGIADIMIAFRTRVHGWCPRYFDGPLGVLGHAFPPGLGLGGDTHFDEDENWTKDGAGFNLFLVAAHEFGHSLGLSHTNDQTALMFPNYVSLDPSKYPLSQDDINGIQSIYGSPPKTPAKPKRPTVPHACDPDLTFDAITTFRREVMFFKGRHLWRMYYDITDVEFELISSFWPSLPADIQAAYENPKDKILVFKGSYHKE
;
A
#
# COMPACT_ATOMS: atom_id res chain seq x y z
N ASN A 1 3.06 13.80 -2.92
CA ASN A 1 3.04 13.93 -1.45
C ASN A 1 2.24 12.82 -0.77
N TYR A 2 0.90 12.78 -0.81
CA TYR A 2 0.14 11.68 -0.17
C TYR A 2 0.64 10.27 -0.56
N LEU A 3 0.77 10.01 -1.87
CA LEU A 3 1.31 8.75 -2.38
C LEU A 3 2.79 8.51 -2.02
N GLU A 4 3.57 9.57 -1.77
CA GLU A 4 4.97 9.44 -1.31
C GLU A 4 5.01 8.95 0.13
N LYS A 5 4.20 9.58 1.00
CA LYS A 5 4.12 9.26 2.43
C LYS A 5 3.56 7.85 2.66
N PHE A 6 2.41 7.53 2.05
CA PHE A 6 1.64 6.35 2.43
C PHE A 6 1.73 5.18 1.45
N TYR A 7 2.12 5.43 0.20
CA TYR A 7 2.20 4.42 -0.87
C TYR A 7 3.59 4.31 -1.49
N GLN A 8 4.59 4.91 -0.83
CA GLN A 8 6.02 4.80 -1.16
C GLN A 8 6.34 5.27 -2.60
N LEU A 9 5.61 6.27 -3.11
CA LEU A 9 5.92 6.90 -4.40
C LEU A 9 7.28 7.62 -4.33
N PRO A 10 8.22 7.36 -5.26
CA PRO A 10 9.54 8.01 -5.28
C PRO A 10 9.47 9.54 -5.43
N ARG A 11 10.22 10.28 -4.59
CA ARG A 11 10.48 11.72 -4.75
C ARG A 11 11.48 11.97 -5.88
N TYR A 12 10.98 12.32 -7.07
CA TYR A 12 11.81 12.78 -8.18
C TYR A 12 12.42 14.16 -7.88
N LYS A 13 13.70 14.22 -7.49
CA LYS A 13 14.53 15.41 -7.70
C LYS A 13 15.30 15.24 -9.00
N TYR A 14 14.76 15.73 -10.12
CA TYR A 14 15.43 16.36 -11.29
C TYR A 14 14.38 16.54 -12.40
N GLN A 15 14.28 17.76 -12.94
CA GLN A 15 13.15 18.26 -13.75
C GLN A 15 13.08 17.80 -15.23
N SER A 16 13.83 16.78 -15.68
CA SER A 16 13.94 16.46 -17.12
C SER A 16 13.13 15.25 -17.63
N GLU A 17 12.57 14.38 -16.79
CA GLU A 17 11.94 13.12 -17.24
C GLU A 17 10.41 13.06 -17.04
N ARG A 18 9.69 14.01 -17.63
CA ARG A 18 8.22 14.08 -17.52
C ARG A 18 7.44 13.05 -18.36
N LYS A 19 8.08 12.12 -19.08
CA LYS A 19 7.36 11.16 -19.96
C LYS A 19 7.06 9.79 -19.32
N ASN A 20 7.88 9.29 -18.38
CA ASN A 20 7.65 7.99 -17.71
C ASN A 20 7.00 8.10 -16.30
N SER A 21 7.06 9.27 -15.66
CA SER A 21 6.55 9.49 -14.30
C SER A 21 5.03 9.38 -14.17
N THR A 22 4.29 9.60 -15.26
CA THR A 22 2.82 9.51 -15.25
C THR A 22 2.34 8.08 -14.99
N SER A 23 3.08 7.05 -15.44
CA SER A 23 2.68 5.65 -15.25
C SER A 23 2.76 5.21 -13.78
N VAL A 24 3.83 5.58 -13.07
CA VAL A 24 4.06 5.16 -11.68
C VAL A 24 3.07 5.83 -10.73
N ILE A 25 2.79 7.12 -10.93
CA ILE A 25 1.77 7.85 -10.16
C ILE A 25 0.41 7.21 -10.34
N VAL A 26 0.06 6.86 -11.59
CA VAL A 26 -1.22 6.21 -11.91
C VAL A 26 -1.34 4.86 -11.20
N GLU A 27 -0.29 4.03 -11.18
CA GLU A 27 -0.35 2.74 -10.49
C GLU A 27 -0.43 2.87 -8.97
N LYS A 28 0.34 3.78 -8.35
CA LYS A 28 0.22 4.06 -6.92
C LYS A 28 -1.12 4.64 -6.54
N LEU A 29 -1.72 5.44 -7.41
CA LEU A 29 -3.08 5.95 -7.21
C LEU A 29 -4.13 4.84 -7.32
N LYS A 30 -3.96 3.88 -8.24
CA LYS A 30 -4.82 2.70 -8.32
C LYS A 30 -4.67 1.79 -7.10
N GLU A 31 -3.46 1.67 -6.55
CA GLU A 31 -3.20 0.92 -5.31
C GLU A 31 -3.96 1.54 -4.14
N MET A 32 -3.86 2.86 -3.96
CA MET A 32 -4.62 3.60 -2.97
C MET A 32 -6.14 3.46 -3.17
N GLN A 33 -6.62 3.63 -4.39
CA GLN A 33 -8.05 3.45 -4.70
C GLN A 33 -8.53 2.02 -4.38
N ARG A 34 -7.71 1.00 -4.62
CA ARG A 34 -8.02 -0.39 -4.25
C ARG A 34 -8.13 -0.57 -2.75
N PHE A 35 -7.17 -0.02 -2.00
CA PHE A 35 -7.10 -0.14 -0.54
C PHE A 35 -8.35 0.46 0.12
N PHE A 36 -8.74 1.67 -0.29
CA PHE A 36 -9.92 2.36 0.23
C PHE A 36 -11.25 1.90 -0.40
N GLY A 37 -11.23 0.89 -1.28
CA GLY A 37 -12.44 0.39 -1.96
C GLY A 37 -13.07 1.35 -2.96
N LEU A 38 -12.35 2.39 -3.37
CA LEU A 38 -12.78 3.43 -4.33
C LEU A 38 -12.78 2.92 -5.78
N ASN A 39 -13.34 3.73 -6.67
CA ASN A 39 -13.24 3.49 -8.10
C ASN A 39 -11.78 3.56 -8.61
N ILE A 40 -11.29 2.43 -9.12
CA ILE A 40 -9.91 2.24 -9.58
C ILE A 40 -9.74 2.87 -10.98
N THR A 41 -9.60 4.19 -11.01
CA THR A 41 -9.45 4.96 -12.25
C THR A 41 -7.99 5.31 -12.55
N GLY A 42 -7.13 5.32 -11.53
CA GLY A 42 -5.78 5.88 -11.62
C GLY A 42 -5.78 7.39 -11.87
N LYS A 43 -6.92 8.06 -11.64
CA LYS A 43 -7.07 9.51 -11.73
C LYS A 43 -7.49 10.07 -10.36
N PRO A 44 -7.03 11.28 -9.99
CA PRO A 44 -7.42 11.93 -8.74
C PRO A 44 -8.82 12.53 -8.90
N ASN A 45 -9.84 11.67 -8.93
CA ASN A 45 -11.24 12.12 -8.91
C ASN A 45 -11.56 12.75 -7.54
N GLU A 46 -12.69 13.44 -7.46
CA GLU A 46 -13.15 14.14 -6.27
C GLU A 46 -13.15 13.24 -5.03
N GLU A 47 -13.73 12.03 -5.14
CA GLU A 47 -13.74 11.00 -4.08
C GLU A 47 -12.33 10.60 -3.60
N THR A 48 -11.36 10.45 -4.53
CA THR A 48 -9.98 10.10 -4.18
C THR A 48 -9.30 11.23 -3.41
N LEU A 49 -9.47 12.47 -3.87
CA LEU A 49 -8.89 13.64 -3.20
C LEU A 49 -9.52 13.88 -1.82
N GLU A 50 -10.82 13.64 -1.69
CA GLU A 50 -11.53 13.70 -0.43
C GLU A 50 -11.02 12.66 0.57
N MET A 51 -10.82 11.41 0.12
CA MET A 51 -10.27 10.34 0.96
C MET A 51 -8.84 10.65 1.40
N MET A 52 -8.02 11.26 0.52
CA MET A 52 -6.67 11.70 0.86
C MET A 52 -6.63 12.87 1.85
N GLY A 53 -7.68 13.68 1.89
CA GLY A 53 -7.79 14.82 2.80
C GLY A 53 -8.30 14.48 4.20
N LYS A 54 -8.63 13.20 4.47
CA LYS A 54 -9.12 12.78 5.78
C LYS A 54 -7.97 12.66 6.79
N PRO A 55 -8.20 13.05 8.06
CA PRO A 55 -7.25 12.82 9.13
C PRO A 55 -7.01 11.32 9.33
N ARG A 56 -5.77 10.91 9.54
CA ARG A 56 -5.35 9.50 9.51
C ARG A 56 -4.10 9.22 10.35
N CYS A 57 -3.78 7.95 10.50
CA CYS A 57 -2.49 7.49 11.01
C CYS A 57 -1.35 7.80 10.02
N GLY A 58 -0.16 8.11 10.54
CA GLY A 58 1.06 8.43 9.80
C GLY A 58 1.76 7.22 9.18
N VAL A 59 1.38 6.01 9.55
CA VAL A 59 1.98 4.76 9.05
C VAL A 59 1.58 4.49 7.58
N PRO A 60 2.48 3.98 6.71
CA PRO A 60 2.14 3.63 5.33
C PRO A 60 1.09 2.52 5.19
N ASP A 61 0.34 2.55 4.08
CA ASP A 61 -0.70 1.56 3.78
C ASP A 61 -0.05 0.38 3.02
N THR A 62 0.31 -0.68 3.73
CA THR A 62 0.92 -1.87 3.11
C THR A 62 -0.08 -3.02 2.97
N GLY A 63 -0.50 -3.32 1.73
CA GLY A 63 -1.16 -4.59 1.36
C GLY A 63 -2.53 -4.87 1.99
N ASN A 64 -3.10 -6.04 1.68
CA ASN A 64 -4.48 -6.43 2.01
C ASN A 64 -4.64 -7.13 3.39
N PHE A 65 -3.58 -7.27 4.19
CA PHE A 65 -3.59 -8.04 5.45
C PHE A 65 -3.14 -7.17 6.62
N MET A 66 -3.79 -7.31 7.79
CA MET A 66 -3.38 -6.67 9.06
C MET A 66 -2.16 -7.34 9.71
N ILE A 67 -1.20 -7.81 8.92
CA ILE A 67 0.08 -8.29 9.44
C ILE A 67 1.17 -7.56 8.70
N THR A 68 2.06 -6.93 9.46
CA THR A 68 3.14 -6.15 8.88
C THR A 68 4.14 -7.08 8.20
N PRO A 69 4.63 -6.72 6.99
CA PRO A 69 5.64 -7.51 6.29
C PRO A 69 6.81 -7.91 7.19
N GLY A 70 7.09 -9.22 7.29
CA GLY A 70 8.12 -9.78 8.17
C GLY A 70 7.62 -10.21 9.55
N ASN A 71 6.31 -10.08 9.81
CA ASN A 71 5.62 -10.51 11.03
C ASN A 71 6.32 -10.07 12.34
N PRO A 72 6.68 -8.78 12.48
CA PRO A 72 7.29 -8.28 13.70
C PRO A 72 6.35 -8.50 14.88
N LYS A 73 6.82 -9.22 15.90
CA LYS A 73 6.06 -9.55 17.09
C LYS A 73 6.94 -9.51 18.33
N TRP A 74 6.34 -9.15 19.46
CA TRP A 74 7.03 -9.26 20.73
C TRP A 74 7.27 -10.73 21.10
N LYS A 75 8.47 -11.02 21.60
CA LYS A 75 8.83 -12.38 22.04
C LYS A 75 8.16 -12.75 23.37
N GLN A 76 7.90 -11.75 24.20
CA GLN A 76 7.21 -11.86 25.47
C GLN A 76 5.76 -11.36 25.36
N THR A 77 4.91 -11.82 26.26
CA THR A 77 3.51 -11.40 26.33
C THR A 77 3.26 -10.35 27.42
N ASP A 78 4.11 -10.27 28.43
CA ASP A 78 4.06 -9.23 29.45
C ASP A 78 4.93 -8.05 28.98
N LEU A 79 4.27 -7.00 28.49
CA LEU A 79 4.89 -5.81 27.94
C LEU A 79 4.82 -4.65 28.93
N THR A 80 5.84 -3.83 28.90
CA THR A 80 5.94 -2.60 29.69
C THR A 80 5.72 -1.38 28.83
N TYR A 81 5.03 -0.38 29.36
CA TYR A 81 4.90 0.91 28.68
C TYR A 81 5.22 2.07 29.60
N ARG A 82 5.68 3.17 29.00
CA ARG A 82 6.01 4.41 29.70
C ARG A 82 5.45 5.62 28.96
N ILE A 83 4.84 6.54 29.70
CA ILE A 83 4.44 7.85 29.20
C ILE A 83 5.62 8.80 29.42
N ILE A 84 6.16 9.36 28.34
CA ILE A 84 7.32 10.25 28.36
C ILE A 84 6.90 11.67 28.72
N ASN A 85 5.82 12.15 28.11
CA ASN A 85 5.20 13.44 28.37
C ASN A 85 3.68 13.35 28.11
N TYR A 86 2.97 14.42 28.44
CA TYR A 86 1.51 14.48 28.38
C TYR A 86 1.06 15.66 27.52
N THR A 87 -0.09 15.51 26.85
CA THR A 87 -0.79 16.63 26.19
C THR A 87 -1.33 17.62 27.23
N PRO A 88 -1.28 18.94 26.97
CA PRO A 88 -1.93 19.93 27.83
C PRO A 88 -3.47 19.95 27.72
N ASP A 89 -4.06 19.26 26.73
CA ASP A 89 -5.51 19.31 26.46
C ASP A 89 -6.34 18.47 27.44
N LEU A 90 -5.72 17.50 28.09
CA LEU A 90 -6.33 16.57 29.05
C LEU A 90 -5.49 16.53 30.32
N SER A 91 -6.11 16.26 31.46
CA SER A 91 -5.34 16.02 32.69
C SER A 91 -4.52 14.73 32.59
N GLU A 92 -3.37 14.67 33.28
CA GLU A 92 -2.52 13.47 33.28
C GLU A 92 -3.30 12.20 33.67
N ALA A 93 -4.20 12.32 34.65
CA ALA A 93 -5.06 11.21 35.08
C ALA A 93 -6.03 10.73 33.98
N GLU A 94 -6.58 11.66 33.18
CA GLU A 94 -7.43 11.31 32.04
C GLU A 94 -6.63 10.61 30.95
N VAL A 95 -5.43 11.11 30.64
CA VAL A 95 -4.51 10.47 29.67
C VAL A 95 -4.18 9.05 30.13
N GLU A 96 -3.79 8.86 31.39
CA GLU A 96 -3.47 7.53 31.93
C GLU A 96 -4.64 6.57 31.84
N THR A 97 -5.83 7.01 32.27
CA THR A 97 -7.06 6.20 32.21
C THR A 97 -7.39 5.79 30.77
N VAL A 98 -7.22 6.72 29.83
CA VAL A 98 -7.47 6.51 28.41
C VAL A 98 -6.50 5.49 27.81
N LEU A 99 -5.20 5.64 28.07
CA LEU A 99 -4.17 4.74 27.53
C LEU A 99 -4.28 3.33 28.14
N GLU A 100 -4.56 3.23 29.44
CA GLU A 100 -4.83 1.94 30.09
C GLU A 100 -6.03 1.23 29.45
N LYS A 101 -7.12 1.98 29.21
CA LYS A 101 -8.31 1.44 28.54
C LYS A 101 -8.01 0.99 27.11
N ALA A 102 -7.17 1.72 26.38
CA ALA A 102 -6.76 1.34 25.02
C ALA A 102 -5.94 0.04 25.01
N PHE A 103 -4.93 -0.10 25.88
CA PHE A 103 -4.21 -1.37 26.05
C PHE A 103 -5.13 -2.52 26.49
N LYS A 104 -6.15 -2.21 27.29
CA LYS A 104 -7.10 -3.22 27.76
C LYS A 104 -7.81 -3.92 26.60
N LEU A 105 -8.17 -3.20 25.53
CA LEU A 105 -8.81 -3.80 24.35
C LEU A 105 -8.00 -4.96 23.78
N TRP A 106 -6.70 -4.76 23.61
CA TRP A 106 -5.79 -5.77 23.05
C TRP A 106 -5.54 -6.93 24.03
N SER A 107 -5.41 -6.64 25.33
CA SER A 107 -5.26 -7.70 26.35
C SER A 107 -6.49 -8.60 26.51
N LEU A 108 -7.69 -8.11 26.19
CA LEU A 108 -8.92 -8.92 26.25
C LEU A 108 -9.00 -9.95 25.12
N ALA A 109 -8.39 -9.64 23.96
CA ALA A 109 -8.43 -10.48 22.77
C ALA A 109 -7.21 -11.41 22.64
N SER A 110 -6.16 -11.22 23.44
CA SER A 110 -4.86 -11.89 23.31
C SER A 110 -4.29 -12.30 24.67
N PRO A 111 -3.19 -13.06 24.76
CA PRO A 111 -2.51 -13.34 26.03
C PRO A 111 -1.63 -12.17 26.54
N LEU A 112 -1.66 -11.01 25.86
CA LEU A 112 -0.81 -9.87 26.20
C LEU A 112 -1.25 -9.19 27.51
N ASN A 113 -0.28 -8.80 28.33
CA ASN A 113 -0.48 -7.95 29.50
C ASN A 113 0.38 -6.70 29.38
N PHE A 114 -0.13 -5.58 29.89
CA PHE A 114 0.55 -4.29 29.83
C PHE A 114 0.73 -3.71 31.22
N THR A 115 1.97 -3.37 31.56
CA THR A 115 2.31 -2.79 32.87
C THR A 115 2.97 -1.43 32.67
N LYS A 116 2.40 -0.39 33.29
CA LYS A 116 3.02 0.93 33.32
C LYS A 116 4.29 0.88 34.17
N THR A 117 5.39 1.43 33.65
CA THR A 117 6.66 1.52 34.37
C THR A 117 7.16 2.96 34.48
N SER A 118 7.91 3.24 35.55
CA SER A 118 8.66 4.49 35.73
C SER A 118 10.15 4.36 35.36
N GLN A 119 10.59 3.15 34.96
CA GLN A 119 11.95 2.89 34.48
C GLN A 119 12.20 3.59 33.15
N GLU A 120 13.45 3.99 32.89
CA GLU A 120 13.83 4.73 31.67
C GLU A 120 13.53 3.93 30.40
N GLU A 121 13.83 2.64 30.42
CA GLU A 121 13.51 1.70 29.35
C GLU A 121 12.13 1.07 29.56
N ALA A 122 11.37 0.97 28.46
CA ALA A 122 10.09 0.27 28.37
C ALA A 122 9.96 -0.32 26.95
N ASP A 123 9.15 -1.36 26.78
CA ASP A 123 8.89 -1.95 25.46
C ASP A 123 8.13 -0.98 24.54
N ILE A 124 7.27 -0.12 25.11
CA ILE A 124 6.47 0.87 24.39
C ILE A 124 6.61 2.24 25.08
N LYS A 125 7.29 3.20 24.46
CA LYS A 125 7.31 4.58 24.95
C LYS A 125 6.28 5.43 24.21
N ILE A 126 5.54 6.21 24.98
CA ILE A 126 4.43 7.04 24.49
C ILE A 126 4.79 8.50 24.66
N ALA A 127 4.78 9.27 23.58
CA ALA A 127 5.12 10.68 23.60
C ALA A 127 4.17 11.54 22.74
N PHE A 128 4.00 12.79 23.14
CA PHE A 128 3.31 13.84 22.40
C PHE A 128 4.37 14.79 21.82
N LEU A 129 4.53 14.84 20.51
CA LEU A 129 5.64 15.50 19.82
C LEU A 129 5.11 16.41 18.70
N GLN A 130 5.90 17.39 18.26
CA GLN A 130 5.50 18.36 17.22
C GLN A 130 6.45 18.32 16.04
N GLY A 131 5.94 18.52 14.83
CA GLY A 131 6.73 18.62 13.60
C GLY A 131 7.79 17.53 13.45
N ASP A 132 9.02 17.90 13.11
CA ASP A 132 10.17 16.99 13.10
C ASP A 132 10.67 16.72 14.52
N HIS A 133 10.58 15.46 14.93
CA HIS A 133 10.90 14.99 16.28
C HIS A 133 11.95 13.87 16.29
N GLY A 134 12.77 13.79 15.24
CA GLY A 134 14.03 13.02 15.27
C GLY A 134 13.93 11.54 14.91
N ASP A 135 12.78 11.06 14.44
CA ASP A 135 12.53 9.68 14.01
C ASP A 135 12.36 9.52 12.48
N ASN A 136 12.50 10.62 11.72
CA ASN A 136 12.27 10.75 10.27
C ASN A 136 10.80 10.64 9.81
N SER A 137 9.84 10.69 10.74
CA SER A 137 8.41 10.73 10.46
C SER A 137 7.80 12.04 10.98
N PRO A 138 8.14 13.20 10.39
CA PRO A 138 7.67 14.48 10.90
C PRO A 138 6.15 14.62 10.78
N PHE A 139 5.52 15.16 11.82
CA PHE A 139 4.12 15.56 11.80
C PHE A 139 3.89 16.79 10.90
N ASP A 140 2.65 16.97 10.44
CA ASP A 140 2.27 18.04 9.50
C ASP A 140 1.44 19.18 10.11
N GLY A 141 1.33 19.22 11.44
CA GLY A 141 0.60 20.25 12.18
C GLY A 141 -0.87 19.86 12.33
N PRO A 142 -1.79 20.83 12.58
CA PRO A 142 -3.17 20.49 12.88
C PRO A 142 -3.91 19.79 11.74
N ASN A 143 -4.61 18.70 12.06
CA ASN A 143 -5.22 17.72 11.15
C ASN A 143 -4.20 16.96 10.28
N GLY A 144 -4.68 16.04 9.45
CA GLY A 144 -3.79 15.26 8.59
C GLY A 144 -3.25 14.06 9.35
N ILE A 145 -1.99 14.07 9.78
CA ILE A 145 -1.38 12.96 10.51
C ILE A 145 -1.59 13.14 12.01
N LEU A 146 -2.41 12.27 12.61
CA LEU A 146 -2.76 12.38 14.03
C LEU A 146 -1.70 11.79 14.96
N ALA A 147 -1.10 10.69 14.54
CA ALA A 147 -0.16 9.89 15.31
C ALA A 147 0.53 8.88 14.38
N HIS A 148 1.60 8.27 14.87
CA HIS A 148 2.16 7.05 14.28
C HIS A 148 2.82 6.21 15.37
N ALA A 149 3.00 4.92 15.06
CA ALA A 149 3.72 4.01 15.91
C ALA A 149 4.67 3.13 15.12
N PHE A 150 5.70 2.66 15.83
CA PHE A 150 6.68 1.74 15.29
C PHE A 150 6.31 0.30 15.62
N GLN A 151 6.62 -0.59 14.70
CA GLN A 151 6.39 -2.02 14.83
C GLN A 151 7.24 -2.63 15.97
N PRO A 152 6.87 -3.81 16.51
CA PRO A 152 7.63 -4.46 17.58
C PRO A 152 9.12 -4.60 17.25
N GLY A 153 9.99 -4.16 18.16
CA GLY A 153 11.43 -4.22 17.93
C GLY A 153 12.24 -3.49 19.02
N PRO A 154 13.58 -3.58 18.96
CA PRO A 154 14.45 -2.86 19.90
C PRO A 154 14.47 -1.35 19.62
N GLY A 155 14.89 -0.56 20.62
CA GLY A 155 15.17 0.87 20.46
C GLY A 155 13.91 1.73 20.41
N ILE A 156 13.51 2.12 19.20
CA ILE A 156 12.24 2.84 18.96
C ILE A 156 11.09 1.90 18.58
N GLY A 157 11.38 0.60 18.38
CA GLY A 157 10.34 -0.37 18.06
C GLY A 157 9.31 -0.48 19.18
N GLY A 158 8.03 -0.37 18.84
CA GLY A 158 6.94 -0.26 19.81
C GLY A 158 6.57 1.16 20.22
N ASP A 159 7.41 2.17 19.95
CA ASP A 159 7.13 3.53 20.40
C ASP A 159 5.94 4.13 19.64
N VAL A 160 5.20 4.99 20.33
CA VAL A 160 3.99 5.65 19.86
C VAL A 160 4.14 7.14 20.02
N HIS A 161 4.01 7.86 18.91
CA HIS A 161 4.08 9.31 18.86
C HIS A 161 2.70 9.87 18.48
N PHE A 162 2.19 10.77 19.30
CA PHE A 162 0.98 11.55 19.03
C PHE A 162 1.38 12.96 18.61
N ASP A 163 0.70 13.53 17.61
CA ASP A 163 0.93 14.91 17.22
C ASP A 163 0.40 15.86 18.31
N ALA A 164 1.30 16.59 18.95
CA ALA A 164 0.96 17.55 20.00
C ALA A 164 0.40 18.88 19.46
N GLU A 165 0.35 19.07 18.14
CA GLU A 165 -0.35 20.19 17.48
C GLU A 165 -1.84 19.90 17.26
N GLU A 166 -2.29 18.66 17.51
CA GLU A 166 -3.69 18.28 17.51
C GLU A 166 -4.38 18.60 18.84
N THR A 167 -5.70 18.86 18.77
CA THR A 167 -6.51 19.03 19.99
C THR A 167 -7.08 17.69 20.46
N TRP A 168 -6.46 17.11 21.49
CA TRP A 168 -6.82 15.81 22.03
C TRP A 168 -8.02 15.91 22.98
N THR A 169 -9.03 15.05 22.79
CA THR A 169 -10.21 15.02 23.66
C THR A 169 -10.60 13.62 24.10
N ASN A 170 -11.48 13.53 25.10
CA ASN A 170 -12.18 12.30 25.50
C ASN A 170 -13.63 12.25 24.97
N THR A 171 -13.99 13.17 24.06
CA THR A 171 -15.34 13.32 23.49
C THR A 171 -15.34 13.03 21.98
N SER A 172 -16.46 13.30 21.31
CA SER A 172 -16.57 13.26 19.84
C SER A 172 -15.99 14.49 19.13
N ARG A 173 -15.48 15.49 19.88
CA ARG A 173 -14.87 16.70 19.30
C ARG A 173 -13.43 16.43 18.91
N ASN A 174 -13.03 16.90 17.72
CA ASN A 174 -11.69 16.72 17.17
C ASN A 174 -11.27 15.24 17.23
N TYR A 175 -10.15 14.93 17.89
CA TYR A 175 -9.59 13.60 17.93
C TYR A 175 -9.66 13.00 19.32
N ASN A 176 -10.34 11.85 19.40
CA ASN A 176 -10.50 11.12 20.64
C ASN A 176 -9.24 10.31 20.93
N LEU A 177 -8.51 10.68 21.98
CA LEU A 177 -7.21 10.07 22.31
C LEU A 177 -7.32 8.55 22.50
N PHE A 178 -8.45 8.04 23.03
CA PHE A 178 -8.64 6.60 23.22
C PHE A 178 -8.67 5.84 21.90
N LEU A 179 -9.36 6.35 20.88
CA LEU A 179 -9.45 5.66 19.58
C LEU A 179 -8.12 5.68 18.84
N VAL A 180 -7.45 6.83 18.81
CA VAL A 180 -6.15 6.95 18.15
C VAL A 180 -5.10 6.11 18.89
N ALA A 181 -5.03 6.17 20.22
CA ALA A 181 -4.11 5.33 20.99
C ALA A 181 -4.37 3.84 20.79
N ALA A 182 -5.64 3.42 20.78
CA ALA A 182 -5.98 2.02 20.54
C ALA A 182 -5.50 1.54 19.16
N HIS A 183 -5.62 2.39 18.12
CA HIS A 183 -5.11 2.13 16.78
C HIS A 183 -3.58 2.02 16.76
N GLU A 184 -2.87 3.02 17.29
CA GLU A 184 -1.40 3.04 17.30
C GLU A 184 -0.79 1.90 18.14
N PHE A 185 -1.47 1.48 19.20
CA PHE A 185 -1.07 0.29 19.95
C PHE A 185 -1.18 -0.98 19.12
N GLY A 186 -2.12 -1.06 18.18
CA GLY A 186 -2.17 -2.17 17.23
C GLY A 186 -0.88 -2.28 16.40
N HIS A 187 -0.36 -1.15 15.89
CA HIS A 187 0.93 -1.10 15.22
C HIS A 187 2.09 -1.47 16.14
N SER A 188 2.09 -0.96 17.37
CA SER A 188 3.08 -1.29 18.40
C SER A 188 3.09 -2.79 18.75
N LEU A 189 2.02 -3.50 18.40
CA LEU A 189 1.84 -4.94 18.60
C LEU A 189 2.07 -5.76 17.33
N GLY A 190 2.34 -5.15 16.17
CA GLY A 190 2.67 -5.88 14.94
C GLY A 190 1.59 -5.87 13.87
N LEU A 191 0.46 -5.17 14.11
CA LEU A 191 -0.61 -5.06 13.13
C LEU A 191 -0.26 -4.02 12.06
N ALA A 192 -0.70 -4.29 10.83
CA ALA A 192 -0.71 -3.32 9.74
C ALA A 192 -2.11 -2.69 9.60
N HIS A 193 -2.24 -1.67 8.75
CA HIS A 193 -3.54 -1.11 8.43
C HIS A 193 -4.47 -2.16 7.79
N SER A 194 -5.74 -2.11 8.16
CA SER A 194 -6.80 -2.88 7.52
C SER A 194 -7.43 -2.11 6.36
N SER A 195 -7.81 -2.83 5.32
CA SER A 195 -8.71 -2.32 4.26
C SER A 195 -10.19 -2.42 4.64
N ASP A 196 -10.52 -3.05 5.77
CA ASP A 196 -11.89 -3.09 6.29
C ASP A 196 -12.24 -1.71 6.89
N PRO A 197 -13.19 -0.97 6.29
CA PRO A 197 -13.57 0.34 6.80
C PRO A 197 -14.21 0.27 8.19
N GLY A 198 -14.59 -0.90 8.71
CA GLY A 198 -15.13 -1.08 10.05
C GLY A 198 -14.11 -1.44 11.14
N ALA A 199 -12.85 -1.70 10.77
CA ALA A 199 -11.77 -2.08 11.67
C ALA A 199 -11.22 -0.86 12.44
N LEU A 200 -10.69 -1.10 13.64
CA LEU A 200 -9.92 -0.11 14.38
C LEU A 200 -8.65 0.25 13.61
N MET A 201 -7.98 -0.74 13.01
CA MET A 201 -6.76 -0.57 12.21
C MET A 201 -7.01 0.06 10.83
N TYR A 202 -8.20 0.57 10.53
CA TYR A 202 -8.42 1.36 9.31
C TYR A 202 -7.65 2.71 9.40
N PRO A 203 -6.93 3.16 8.36
CA PRO A 203 -5.99 4.28 8.48
C PRO A 203 -6.66 5.61 8.83
N ASN A 204 -7.85 5.85 8.28
CA ASN A 204 -8.54 7.12 8.43
C ASN A 204 -9.33 7.15 9.74
N TYR A 205 -9.21 8.25 10.47
CA TYR A 205 -9.89 8.43 11.74
C TYR A 205 -11.41 8.48 11.56
N ALA A 206 -12.10 7.61 12.28
CA ALA A 206 -13.55 7.60 12.37
C ALA A 206 -13.97 7.50 13.85
N PHE A 207 -14.72 8.49 14.33
CA PHE A 207 -15.16 8.49 15.71
C PHE A 207 -16.16 7.34 15.98
N SER A 208 -15.94 6.64 17.09
CA SER A 208 -16.85 5.67 17.68
C SER A 208 -16.95 5.90 19.19
N GLU A 209 -18.16 5.75 19.74
CA GLU A 209 -18.45 6.06 21.14
C GLU A 209 -17.65 5.17 22.13
N PRO A 210 -16.66 5.72 22.88
CA PRO A 210 -15.78 4.92 23.72
C PRO A 210 -16.50 4.13 24.82
N SER A 211 -17.67 4.60 25.29
CA SER A 211 -18.42 3.92 26.35
C SER A 211 -19.04 2.57 25.93
N THR A 212 -19.29 2.39 24.64
CA THR A 212 -19.86 1.16 24.07
C THR A 212 -18.92 0.46 23.10
N TYR A 213 -17.68 0.94 23.01
CA TYR A 213 -16.69 0.46 22.05
C TYR A 213 -16.21 -0.96 22.39
N SER A 214 -16.24 -1.83 21.38
CA SER A 214 -15.61 -3.14 21.40
C SER A 214 -14.74 -3.30 20.16
N LEU A 215 -13.66 -4.07 20.32
CA LEU A 215 -12.72 -4.33 19.24
C LEU A 215 -13.44 -5.05 18.08
N PRO A 216 -13.41 -4.54 16.84
CA PRO A 216 -14.01 -5.20 15.68
C PRO A 216 -13.43 -6.59 15.43
N GLN A 217 -14.21 -7.45 14.76
CA GLN A 217 -13.83 -8.84 14.56
C GLN A 217 -12.57 -8.99 13.68
N ASP A 218 -12.37 -8.08 12.73
CA ASP A 218 -11.17 -8.00 11.90
C ASP A 218 -9.94 -7.85 12.82
N ASP A 219 -9.91 -6.83 13.67
CA ASP A 219 -8.79 -6.56 14.58
C ASP A 219 -8.56 -7.70 15.60
N ILE A 220 -9.63 -8.33 16.11
CA ILE A 220 -9.54 -9.52 16.97
C ILE A 220 -8.83 -10.65 16.21
N SER A 221 -9.24 -10.92 14.96
CA SER A 221 -8.61 -11.95 14.14
C SER A 221 -7.14 -11.62 13.84
N GLY A 222 -6.81 -10.36 13.59
CA GLY A 222 -5.43 -9.89 13.38
C GLY A 222 -4.54 -10.14 14.60
N ILE A 223 -4.93 -9.65 15.78
CA ILE A 223 -4.09 -9.78 16.97
C ILE A 223 -3.95 -11.25 17.42
N GLN A 224 -5.01 -12.04 17.27
CA GLN A 224 -4.98 -13.46 17.59
C GLN A 224 -4.15 -14.28 16.61
N ALA A 225 -4.01 -13.83 15.36
CA ALA A 225 -3.10 -14.48 14.41
C ALA A 225 -1.62 -14.31 14.84
N ILE A 226 -1.28 -13.21 15.52
CA ILE A 226 0.09 -12.93 15.98
C ILE A 226 0.38 -13.61 17.33
N TYR A 227 -0.51 -13.42 18.32
CA TYR A 227 -0.26 -13.81 19.71
C TYR A 227 -1.11 -14.98 20.21
N GLY A 228 -2.10 -15.42 19.43
CA GLY A 228 -3.11 -16.38 19.87
C GLY A 228 -4.25 -15.74 20.68
N PRO A 229 -5.31 -16.52 20.96
CA PRO A 229 -6.45 -16.08 21.76
C PRO A 229 -6.06 -15.86 23.23
N SER A 230 -6.86 -15.04 23.94
CA SER A 230 -6.69 -14.87 25.39
C SER A 230 -6.91 -16.19 26.15
N SER A 231 -6.38 -16.29 27.36
CA SER A 231 -6.61 -17.44 28.24
C SER A 231 -8.03 -17.50 28.82
N ASN A 232 -8.89 -16.53 28.52
CA ASN A 232 -10.27 -16.51 29.01
C ASN A 232 -11.11 -17.63 28.34
N PRO A 233 -11.97 -18.33 29.10
CA PRO A 233 -12.80 -19.42 28.56
C PRO A 233 -13.77 -18.95 27.47
N VAL A 234 -14.20 -17.68 27.54
CA VAL A 234 -15.07 -17.04 26.56
C VAL A 234 -14.22 -16.04 25.79
N GLN A 235 -14.02 -16.30 24.51
CA GLN A 235 -13.32 -15.38 23.63
C GLN A 235 -14.23 -14.20 23.28
N PRO A 236 -13.68 -12.97 23.21
CA PRO A 236 -14.46 -11.82 22.78
C PRO A 236 -14.89 -12.00 21.32
N THR A 237 -16.12 -11.62 21.02
CA THR A 237 -16.63 -11.48 19.66
C THR A 237 -16.83 -10.00 19.36
N GLY A 238 -16.31 -9.57 18.22
CA GLY A 238 -16.39 -8.18 17.78
C GLY A 238 -17.57 -7.94 16.84
N PRO A 239 -18.00 -6.68 16.66
CA PRO A 239 -18.87 -6.32 15.56
C PRO A 239 -18.17 -6.66 14.22
N THR A 240 -18.93 -7.20 13.28
CA THR A 240 -18.48 -7.44 11.91
C THR A 240 -19.00 -6.35 10.97
N THR A 241 -18.19 -5.99 9.98
CA THR A 241 -18.58 -5.06 8.95
C THR A 241 -19.69 -5.66 8.08
N PRO A 242 -20.86 -5.00 7.95
CA PRO A 242 -21.96 -5.53 7.16
C PRO A 242 -21.58 -5.69 5.69
N THR A 243 -21.98 -6.82 5.07
CA THR A 243 -21.68 -7.06 3.65
C THR A 243 -22.88 -6.72 2.77
N ALA A 244 -22.64 -5.94 1.70
CA ALA A 244 -23.71 -5.41 0.83
C ALA A 244 -24.61 -6.48 0.20
N CYS A 245 -24.13 -7.73 0.06
CA CYS A 245 -24.90 -8.85 -0.49
C CYS A 245 -25.37 -9.87 0.57
N ASP A 246 -25.26 -9.60 1.88
CA ASP A 246 -25.84 -10.48 2.91
C ASP A 246 -27.37 -10.55 2.72
N PRO A 247 -27.95 -11.76 2.63
CA PRO A 247 -29.38 -11.90 2.46
C PRO A 247 -30.25 -11.36 3.60
N ARG A 248 -29.68 -11.11 4.78
CA ARG A 248 -30.39 -10.63 5.97
C ARG A 248 -30.22 -9.12 6.19
N LEU A 249 -29.48 -8.43 5.31
CA LEU A 249 -29.21 -7.01 5.44
C LEU A 249 -30.50 -6.18 5.31
N THR A 250 -30.72 -5.30 6.30
CA THR A 250 -31.74 -4.25 6.30
C THR A 250 -31.08 -2.89 6.41
N PHE A 251 -31.83 -1.83 6.07
CA PHE A 251 -31.36 -0.45 6.14
C PHE A 251 -32.17 0.33 7.15
N ASP A 252 -31.52 1.24 7.86
CA ASP A 252 -32.18 2.11 8.84
C ASP A 252 -32.73 3.37 8.17
N ALA A 253 -32.07 3.85 7.10
CA ALA A 253 -32.57 4.93 6.25
C ALA A 253 -31.96 4.82 4.84
N ILE A 254 -32.64 5.37 3.83
CA ILE A 254 -32.13 5.47 2.46
C ILE A 254 -32.46 6.86 1.95
N THR A 255 -31.52 7.50 1.26
CA THR A 255 -31.76 8.81 0.65
C THR A 255 -30.95 8.98 -0.63
N THR A 256 -31.21 10.05 -1.35
CA THR A 256 -30.41 10.45 -2.50
C THR A 256 -29.48 11.62 -2.14
N LEU A 257 -28.38 11.73 -2.89
CA LEU A 257 -27.54 12.91 -2.86
C LEU A 257 -26.99 13.14 -4.26
N ARG A 258 -27.42 14.20 -4.94
CA ARG A 258 -26.93 14.60 -6.28
C ARG A 258 -26.93 13.46 -7.29
N GLY A 259 -27.97 12.61 -7.23
CA GLY A 259 -28.16 11.46 -8.11
C GLY A 259 -27.57 10.15 -7.62
N GLU A 260 -26.80 10.14 -6.55
CA GLU A 260 -26.35 8.93 -5.87
C GLU A 260 -27.36 8.44 -4.86
N ILE A 261 -27.22 7.18 -4.43
CA ILE A 261 -28.07 6.60 -3.39
C ILE A 261 -27.20 6.27 -2.18
N LEU A 262 -27.61 6.78 -1.02
CA LEU A 262 -26.99 6.52 0.27
C LEU A 262 -27.89 5.56 1.06
N PHE A 263 -27.32 4.46 1.55
CA PHE A 263 -27.99 3.47 2.38
C PHE A 263 -27.36 3.49 3.77
N PHE A 264 -28.10 3.87 4.80
CA PHE A 264 -27.59 3.96 6.17
C PHE A 264 -27.90 2.68 6.95
N LYS A 265 -26.92 2.22 7.75
CA LYS A 265 -27.09 1.09 8.65
C LYS A 265 -26.17 1.18 9.87
N ASP A 266 -26.75 1.26 11.05
CA ASP A 266 -26.08 1.36 12.33
C ASP A 266 -25.07 2.53 12.31
N LYS A 267 -23.76 2.25 12.36
CA LYS A 267 -22.69 3.27 12.26
C LYS A 267 -22.12 3.44 10.84
N TYR A 268 -22.65 2.68 9.88
CA TYR A 268 -22.16 2.59 8.51
C TYR A 268 -23.13 3.22 7.51
N PHE A 269 -22.62 3.52 6.33
CA PHE A 269 -23.45 3.77 5.16
C PHE A 269 -22.80 3.22 3.89
N TRP A 270 -23.61 2.81 2.92
CA TRP A 270 -23.18 2.54 1.56
C TRP A 270 -23.52 3.70 0.64
N ARG A 271 -22.60 4.03 -0.25
CA ARG A 271 -22.82 4.97 -1.36
C ARG A 271 -22.84 4.20 -2.66
N LYS A 272 -23.88 4.42 -3.46
CA LYS A 272 -24.02 3.85 -4.80
C LYS A 272 -24.03 4.96 -5.83
N HIS A 273 -22.97 5.03 -6.62
CA HIS A 273 -22.92 5.86 -7.80
C HIS A 273 -23.71 5.24 -8.97
N PRO A 274 -24.50 6.01 -9.74
CA PRO A 274 -25.33 5.50 -10.85
C PRO A 274 -24.55 4.70 -11.90
N HIS A 275 -23.33 5.13 -12.20
CA HIS A 275 -22.47 4.52 -13.22
C HIS A 275 -21.60 3.36 -12.70
N LEU A 276 -21.62 3.07 -11.40
CA LEU A 276 -20.79 2.02 -10.80
C LEU A 276 -21.61 0.77 -10.49
N ARG A 277 -20.99 -0.39 -10.71
CA ARG A 277 -21.58 -1.68 -10.35
C ARG A 277 -21.40 -2.02 -8.87
N ARG A 278 -20.37 -1.47 -8.23
CA ARG A 278 -20.01 -1.69 -6.82
C ARG A 278 -20.59 -0.58 -5.97
N VAL A 279 -20.72 -0.87 -4.68
CA VAL A 279 -21.05 0.12 -3.65
C VAL A 279 -19.86 0.28 -2.73
N GLU A 280 -19.69 1.50 -2.24
CA GLU A 280 -18.62 1.86 -1.32
C GLU A 280 -19.21 1.91 0.08
N LEU A 281 -18.55 1.27 1.04
CA LEU A 281 -18.96 1.22 2.44
C LEU A 281 -18.04 2.11 3.26
N ASN A 282 -18.61 2.97 4.10
CA ASN A 282 -17.85 3.84 4.99
C ASN A 282 -18.57 4.03 6.33
N PHE A 283 -17.88 4.56 7.34
CA PHE A 283 -18.49 5.06 8.56
C PHE A 283 -19.23 6.36 8.33
N ILE A 284 -20.40 6.53 8.96
CA ILE A 284 -21.13 7.81 8.95
C ILE A 284 -20.24 8.92 9.53
N SER A 285 -19.51 8.63 10.61
CA SER A 285 -18.62 9.58 11.27
C SER A 285 -17.38 9.97 10.46
N LEU A 286 -17.00 9.19 9.44
CA LEU A 286 -15.90 9.54 8.52
C LEU A 286 -16.26 10.76 7.65
N LEU A 287 -17.53 10.87 7.27
CA LEU A 287 -18.04 11.99 6.49
C LEU A 287 -18.68 13.07 7.35
N TRP A 288 -19.41 12.65 8.39
CA TRP A 288 -20.18 13.54 9.25
C TRP A 288 -19.94 13.21 10.73
N PRO A 289 -18.82 13.67 11.33
CA PRO A 289 -18.42 13.30 12.69
C PRO A 289 -19.46 13.63 13.77
N SER A 290 -20.29 14.65 13.56
CA SER A 290 -21.33 15.06 14.51
C SER A 290 -22.71 14.44 14.24
N LEU A 291 -22.87 13.62 13.19
CA LEU A 291 -24.09 12.84 13.01
C LEU A 291 -24.09 11.64 13.97
N PRO A 292 -25.24 11.30 14.54
CA PRO A 292 -25.35 10.13 15.40
C PRO A 292 -25.40 8.83 14.58
N ASN A 293 -25.02 7.71 15.20
CA ASN A 293 -25.24 6.38 14.63
C ASN A 293 -26.74 5.98 14.66
N GLY A 294 -27.18 5.07 13.81
CA GLY A 294 -28.55 4.56 13.78
C GLY A 294 -29.53 5.62 13.28
N ILE A 295 -29.25 6.16 12.09
CA ILE A 295 -30.11 7.13 11.41
C ILE A 295 -31.46 6.49 11.09
N GLN A 296 -32.56 7.13 11.47
CA GLN A 296 -33.90 6.54 11.34
C GLN A 296 -34.63 7.01 10.08
N ALA A 297 -34.33 8.21 9.57
CA ALA A 297 -34.87 8.68 8.30
C ALA A 297 -33.92 9.70 7.68
N ALA A 298 -33.93 9.80 6.35
CA ALA A 298 -33.18 10.84 5.64
C ALA A 298 -33.86 11.18 4.30
N TYR A 299 -33.89 12.46 3.93
CA TYR A 299 -34.39 12.90 2.62
C TYR A 299 -33.51 14.01 2.04
N GLU A 300 -33.48 14.10 0.70
CA GLU A 300 -32.83 15.18 -0.04
C GLU A 300 -33.83 16.28 -0.37
N ASP A 301 -33.47 17.52 -0.08
CA ASP A 301 -34.07 18.75 -0.58
C ASP A 301 -33.23 19.23 -1.78
N PHE A 302 -33.67 18.83 -2.99
CA PHE A 302 -32.96 19.12 -4.23
C PHE A 302 -32.81 20.62 -4.51
N ASP A 303 -33.81 21.43 -4.13
CA ASP A 303 -33.81 22.87 -4.41
C ASP A 303 -32.76 23.60 -3.57
N ARG A 304 -32.52 23.10 -2.34
CA ARG A 304 -31.55 23.69 -1.41
C ARG A 304 -30.20 23.00 -1.39
N ASP A 305 -30.06 21.87 -2.11
CA ASP A 305 -28.88 20.99 -2.10
C ASP A 305 -28.53 20.55 -0.66
N LEU A 306 -29.54 20.09 0.07
CA LEU A 306 -29.43 19.67 1.47
C LEU A 306 -29.98 18.26 1.67
N ILE A 307 -29.31 17.45 2.47
CA ILE A 307 -29.89 16.25 3.07
C ILE A 307 -30.36 16.59 4.48
N PHE A 308 -31.59 16.23 4.80
CA PHE A 308 -32.08 16.24 6.16
C PHE A 308 -32.02 14.83 6.74
N VAL A 309 -31.33 14.69 7.87
CA VAL A 309 -31.09 13.42 8.55
C VAL A 309 -31.78 13.42 9.91
N PHE A 310 -32.48 12.36 10.28
CA PHE A 310 -33.32 12.29 11.47
C PHE A 310 -32.90 11.17 12.42
N LYS A 311 -32.89 11.48 13.71
CA LYS A 311 -32.73 10.50 14.79
C LYS A 311 -33.42 10.99 16.06
N GLY A 312 -34.29 10.16 16.61
CA GLY A 312 -35.13 10.51 17.75
C GLY A 312 -35.95 11.77 17.44
N ASN A 313 -35.99 12.70 18.39
CA ASN A 313 -36.69 13.96 18.25
C ASN A 313 -35.82 15.06 17.61
N GLN A 314 -34.67 14.71 17.03
CA GLN A 314 -33.73 15.64 16.44
C GLN A 314 -33.51 15.38 14.95
N TYR A 315 -33.15 16.45 14.25
CA TYR A 315 -32.74 16.38 12.86
C TYR A 315 -31.59 17.33 12.54
N TRP A 316 -30.81 16.98 11.53
CA TRP A 316 -29.66 17.71 11.01
C TRP A 316 -29.91 18.07 9.56
N ALA A 317 -29.44 19.25 9.13
CA ALA A 317 -29.33 19.58 7.71
C ALA A 317 -27.87 19.50 7.29
N VAL A 318 -27.61 18.84 6.18
CA VAL A 318 -26.28 18.49 5.70
C VAL A 318 -26.15 18.97 4.26
N ARG A 319 -25.10 19.73 3.95
CA ARG A 319 -24.76 20.16 2.59
C ARG A 319 -23.45 19.49 2.21
N GLY A 320 -23.51 18.46 1.37
CA GLY A 320 -22.33 17.62 1.10
C GLY A 320 -21.81 17.01 2.41
N TYR A 321 -20.66 17.49 2.89
CA TYR A 321 -20.05 17.05 4.15
C TYR A 321 -20.29 17.99 5.34
N ASP A 322 -20.88 19.17 5.10
CA ASP A 322 -21.05 20.19 6.13
C ASP A 322 -22.43 20.13 6.79
N ILE A 323 -22.43 19.87 8.10
CA ILE A 323 -23.63 20.04 8.93
C ILE A 323 -23.88 21.55 9.08
N GLN A 324 -25.08 21.99 8.70
CA GLN A 324 -25.42 23.41 8.68
C GLN A 324 -25.46 24.01 10.10
N GLN A 325 -25.15 25.31 10.19
CA GLN A 325 -25.16 26.02 11.47
C GLN A 325 -26.56 26.05 12.10
N GLY A 326 -26.63 25.87 13.42
CA GLY A 326 -27.89 25.85 14.18
C GLY A 326 -28.60 24.50 14.19
N TYR A 327 -27.94 23.44 13.72
CA TYR A 327 -28.38 22.05 13.85
C TYR A 327 -27.53 21.31 14.91
N PRO A 328 -28.09 20.29 15.60
CA PRO A 328 -29.42 19.71 15.42
C PRO A 328 -30.56 20.61 15.88
N LYS A 329 -31.73 20.43 15.25
CA LYS A 329 -33.00 21.06 15.64
C LYS A 329 -33.99 20.00 16.10
N ASN A 330 -35.01 20.41 16.86
CA ASN A 330 -36.06 19.50 17.31
C ASN A 330 -37.14 19.35 16.23
N ILE A 331 -37.65 18.14 16.02
CA ILE A 331 -38.71 17.86 15.03
C ILE A 331 -40.01 18.64 15.28
N VAL A 332 -40.27 19.11 16.50
CA VAL A 332 -41.38 20.04 16.78
C VAL A 332 -41.32 21.30 15.91
N ASN A 333 -40.13 21.70 15.43
CA ASN A 333 -39.96 22.81 14.50
C ASN A 333 -40.59 22.55 13.12
N TYR A 334 -40.80 21.29 12.73
CA TYR A 334 -41.59 20.92 11.54
C TYR A 334 -43.11 20.96 11.79
N GLY A 335 -43.54 21.15 13.05
CA GLY A 335 -44.95 21.12 13.45
C GLY A 335 -45.43 19.77 13.96
N PHE A 336 -44.53 18.82 14.26
CA PHE A 336 -44.91 17.56 14.89
C PHE A 336 -45.40 17.77 16.33
N PRO A 337 -46.43 17.01 16.79
CA PRO A 337 -46.83 17.02 18.18
C PRO A 337 -45.78 16.32 19.06
N CYS A 338 -45.69 16.72 20.34
CA CYS A 338 -44.72 16.16 21.29
C CYS A 338 -44.87 14.64 21.53
N SER A 339 -45.97 14.02 21.09
CA SER A 339 -46.16 12.56 21.13
C SER A 339 -45.32 11.81 20.10
N VAL A 340 -44.88 12.47 19.02
CA VAL A 340 -44.00 11.88 18.03
C VAL A 340 -42.56 12.05 18.52
N GLN A 341 -41.90 10.92 18.80
CA GLN A 341 -40.54 10.90 19.34
C GLN A 341 -39.48 10.49 18.33
N ALA A 342 -39.87 9.95 17.17
CA ALA A 342 -38.99 9.52 16.10
C ALA A 342 -39.76 9.48 14.77
N ILE A 343 -39.03 9.55 13.67
CA ILE A 343 -39.54 9.42 12.30
C ILE A 343 -38.93 8.16 11.70
N ASP A 344 -39.76 7.32 11.09
CA ASP A 344 -39.35 6.01 10.55
C ASP A 344 -38.85 6.09 9.12
N ALA A 345 -39.36 7.01 8.31
CA ALA A 345 -38.88 7.24 6.95
C ALA A 345 -39.28 8.63 6.46
N ALA A 346 -38.54 9.20 5.51
CA ALA A 346 -38.83 10.53 4.96
C ALA A 346 -38.44 10.62 3.48
N VAL A 347 -39.21 11.36 2.69
CA VAL A 347 -38.90 11.65 1.27
C VAL A 347 -39.49 12.99 0.86
N SER A 348 -38.75 13.80 0.11
CA SER A 348 -39.31 14.98 -0.55
C SER A 348 -39.72 14.63 -1.98
N TYR A 349 -40.90 15.10 -2.39
CA TYR A 349 -41.47 14.89 -3.71
C TYR A 349 -42.29 16.10 -4.14
N ARG A 350 -41.93 16.72 -5.27
CA ARG A 350 -42.63 17.87 -5.88
C ARG A 350 -42.92 19.02 -4.89
N GLY A 351 -41.92 19.39 -4.08
CA GLY A 351 -42.03 20.48 -3.09
C GLY A 351 -42.88 20.15 -1.87
N LYS A 352 -43.13 18.86 -1.63
CA LYS A 352 -43.78 18.35 -0.42
C LYS A 352 -42.91 17.28 0.21
N THR A 353 -42.72 17.35 1.51
CA THR A 353 -42.00 16.32 2.27
C THR A 353 -42.98 15.40 2.98
N TYR A 354 -42.82 14.09 2.81
CA TYR A 354 -43.62 13.05 3.41
C TYR A 354 -42.83 12.40 4.54
N PHE A 355 -43.42 12.37 5.73
CA PHE A 355 -42.81 11.75 6.91
C PHE A 355 -43.66 10.59 7.38
N PHE A 356 -43.06 9.41 7.50
CA PHE A 356 -43.73 8.18 7.94
C PHE A 356 -43.41 7.92 9.41
N VAL A 357 -44.44 7.64 10.20
CA VAL A 357 -44.35 7.39 11.65
C VAL A 357 -45.34 6.29 12.01
N ASN A 358 -44.83 5.13 12.40
CA ASN A 358 -45.60 3.91 12.67
C ASN A 358 -46.49 3.52 11.47
N ASN A 359 -47.81 3.53 11.66
CA ASN A 359 -48.81 3.24 10.63
C ASN A 359 -49.44 4.50 10.02
N GLN A 360 -48.86 5.67 10.30
CA GLN A 360 -49.34 6.97 9.87
C GLN A 360 -48.28 7.72 9.08
N PHE A 361 -48.70 8.70 8.30
CA PHE A 361 -47.80 9.64 7.66
C PHE A 361 -48.29 11.07 7.77
N TRP A 362 -47.36 12.00 7.62
CA TRP A 362 -47.53 13.43 7.62
C TRP A 362 -47.05 14.01 6.29
N ARG A 363 -47.65 15.13 5.88
CA ARG A 363 -47.22 15.88 4.70
C ARG A 363 -46.89 17.30 5.09
N TYR A 364 -45.66 17.70 4.79
CA TYR A 364 -45.13 19.03 5.04
C TYR A 364 -44.99 19.78 3.71
N ASP A 365 -45.40 21.04 3.71
CA ASP A 365 -45.25 21.91 2.56
C ASP A 365 -43.92 22.65 2.64
N ASP A 366 -43.01 22.35 1.71
CA ASP A 366 -41.64 22.89 1.72
C ASP A 366 -41.60 24.39 1.37
N GLN A 367 -42.62 24.90 0.67
CA GLN A 367 -42.77 26.30 0.30
C GLN A 367 -43.32 27.14 1.44
N SER A 368 -44.42 26.71 2.06
CA SER A 368 -45.00 27.43 3.20
C SER A 368 -44.29 27.12 4.52
N GLN A 369 -43.37 26.17 4.52
CA GLN A 369 -42.63 25.68 5.69
C GLN A 369 -43.55 25.26 6.85
N SER A 370 -44.67 24.61 6.55
CA SER A 370 -45.66 24.19 7.54
C SER A 370 -46.26 22.82 7.26
N MET A 371 -46.61 22.09 8.33
CA MET A 371 -47.37 20.84 8.21
C MET A 371 -48.77 21.11 7.65
N GLU A 372 -49.21 20.31 6.68
CA GLU A 372 -50.52 20.51 6.06
C GLU A 372 -51.68 20.11 6.99
N PRO A 373 -52.82 20.82 6.92
CA PRO A 373 -53.99 20.49 7.70
C PRO A 373 -54.60 19.15 7.28
N GLY A 374 -55.14 18.41 8.26
CA GLY A 374 -55.78 17.11 8.03
C GLY A 374 -54.83 15.91 8.04
N TYR A 375 -53.60 16.10 8.50
CA TYR A 375 -52.66 15.04 8.86
C TYR A 375 -52.63 14.84 10.40
N PRO A 376 -52.26 13.64 10.92
CA PRO A 376 -51.72 12.49 10.20
C PRO A 376 -52.81 11.73 9.45
N LYS A 377 -52.43 10.99 8.41
CA LYS A 377 -53.32 10.05 7.72
C LYS A 377 -52.80 8.63 7.85
N SER A 378 -53.70 7.65 7.74
CA SER A 378 -53.32 6.23 7.73
C SER A 378 -52.57 5.90 6.44
N ILE A 379 -51.45 5.19 6.58
CA ILE A 379 -50.67 4.70 5.43
C ILE A 379 -51.53 3.71 4.62
N ALA A 380 -52.12 2.72 5.27
CA ALA A 380 -52.90 1.66 4.61
C ALA A 380 -54.11 2.17 3.82
N SER A 381 -54.71 3.28 4.23
CA SER A 381 -55.84 3.88 3.50
C SER A 381 -55.41 4.73 2.31
N SER A 382 -54.16 5.22 2.31
CA SER A 382 -53.66 6.20 1.34
C SER A 382 -52.72 5.58 0.31
N PHE A 383 -52.00 4.53 0.71
CA PHE A 383 -51.04 3.78 -0.10
C PHE A 383 -51.48 2.31 -0.13
N GLN A 384 -52.21 1.93 -1.19
CA GLN A 384 -52.74 0.57 -1.32
C GLN A 384 -51.57 -0.42 -1.43
N GLY A 385 -51.62 -1.51 -0.65
CA GLY A 385 -50.54 -2.52 -0.64
C GLY A 385 -49.46 -2.31 0.42
N ILE A 386 -49.52 -1.21 1.19
CA ILE A 386 -48.65 -0.95 2.35
C ILE A 386 -49.48 -1.07 3.63
N GLU A 387 -49.47 -2.25 4.24
CA GLU A 387 -50.27 -2.54 5.43
C GLU A 387 -49.52 -2.32 6.76
N SER A 388 -48.23 -1.97 6.69
CA SER A 388 -47.33 -1.88 7.86
C SER A 388 -46.45 -0.64 7.85
N ARG A 389 -45.57 -0.54 8.86
CA ARG A 389 -44.53 0.49 8.99
C ARG A 389 -43.60 0.51 7.77
N VAL A 390 -43.15 1.71 7.40
CA VAL A 390 -42.14 1.96 6.37
C VAL A 390 -40.79 2.11 7.06
N ASP A 391 -39.78 1.34 6.66
CA ASP A 391 -38.44 1.42 7.24
C ASP A 391 -37.53 2.40 6.49
N ALA A 392 -37.73 2.54 5.17
CA ALA A 392 -37.06 3.59 4.39
C ALA A 392 -37.86 3.92 3.12
N VAL A 393 -37.72 5.14 2.61
CA VAL A 393 -38.30 5.55 1.32
C VAL A 393 -37.34 6.51 0.63
N PHE A 394 -37.20 6.40 -0.68
CA PHE A 394 -36.41 7.33 -1.46
C PHE A 394 -36.99 7.49 -2.87
N GLN A 395 -36.66 8.61 -3.51
CA GLN A 395 -37.05 8.88 -4.88
C GLN A 395 -35.99 8.37 -5.85
N LYS A 396 -36.40 7.76 -6.97
CA LYS A 396 -35.47 7.35 -8.03
C LYS A 396 -36.04 7.57 -9.43
N ASN A 397 -35.21 8.13 -10.30
CA ASN A 397 -35.52 8.29 -11.72
C ASN A 397 -35.11 7.00 -12.43
N LEU A 398 -36.09 6.24 -12.91
CA LEU A 398 -35.83 4.96 -13.59
C LEU A 398 -35.96 5.07 -15.12
N ASP A 399 -36.71 6.06 -15.64
CA ASP A 399 -36.90 6.31 -17.07
C ASP A 399 -36.93 7.83 -17.35
N GLN A 400 -36.62 8.23 -18.59
CA GLN A 400 -36.40 9.64 -18.99
C GLN A 400 -37.60 10.58 -18.80
N ASP A 401 -38.79 10.11 -18.37
CA ASP A 401 -39.96 10.98 -18.15
C ASP A 401 -40.88 10.58 -16.97
N ILE A 402 -40.55 9.55 -16.15
CA ILE A 402 -41.40 9.13 -15.00
C ILE A 402 -40.57 8.99 -13.71
N MET A 403 -40.91 9.81 -12.72
CA MET A 403 -40.33 9.76 -11.37
C MET A 403 -41.04 8.68 -10.54
N HIS A 404 -40.28 7.76 -9.93
CA HIS A 404 -40.84 6.73 -9.04
C HIS A 404 -40.44 6.98 -7.58
N LEU A 405 -41.38 6.78 -6.66
CA LEU A 405 -41.07 6.58 -5.25
C LEU A 405 -40.77 5.10 -5.03
N ILE A 406 -39.66 4.80 -4.36
CA ILE A 406 -39.29 3.45 -3.95
C ILE A 406 -39.44 3.38 -2.44
N LEU A 407 -40.43 2.59 -2.00
CA LEU A 407 -40.69 2.32 -0.59
C LEU A 407 -40.05 0.97 -0.23
N VAL A 408 -39.28 0.96 0.86
CA VAL A 408 -38.65 -0.23 1.42
C VAL A 408 -39.36 -0.59 2.72
N LEU A 409 -40.06 -1.73 2.69
CA LEU A 409 -40.80 -2.27 3.83
C LEU A 409 -40.12 -3.56 4.30
N ILE A 410 -39.96 -3.70 5.62
CA ILE A 410 -39.65 -4.92 6.37
C ILE A 410 -38.90 -5.98 5.56
N GLY A 411 -37.57 -5.87 5.58
CA GLY A 411 -36.64 -6.97 5.34
C GLY A 411 -36.43 -7.45 3.90
N LEU A 412 -37.43 -7.43 3.01
CA LEU A 412 -37.32 -8.15 1.72
C LEU A 412 -38.17 -7.62 0.55
N LEU A 413 -39.03 -6.61 0.73
CA LEU A 413 -39.89 -6.08 -0.34
C LEU A 413 -39.58 -4.62 -0.70
N GLU A 414 -39.14 -4.38 -1.94
CA GLU A 414 -39.21 -3.07 -2.60
C GLU A 414 -40.59 -2.91 -3.28
N LEU A 415 -41.31 -1.83 -2.96
CA LEU A 415 -42.52 -1.41 -3.68
C LEU A 415 -42.21 -0.17 -4.51
N LYS A 416 -42.64 -0.19 -5.78
CA LYS A 416 -42.59 0.98 -6.67
C LYS A 416 -43.96 1.63 -6.70
N GLU A 417 -44.05 2.92 -6.40
CA GLU A 417 -45.26 3.70 -6.61
C GLU A 417 -45.02 4.89 -7.54
N ALA A 418 -46.00 5.14 -8.41
CA ALA A 418 -46.18 6.40 -9.12
C ALA A 418 -47.37 7.13 -8.48
N ILE A 419 -47.15 8.34 -7.98
CA ILE A 419 -48.16 9.08 -7.20
C ILE A 419 -49.35 9.59 -8.07
N ASP A 420 -49.26 9.46 -9.40
CA ASP A 420 -50.29 9.95 -10.35
C ASP A 420 -51.08 8.83 -11.07
N GLY A 421 -51.43 7.74 -10.37
CA GLY A 421 -52.30 6.68 -10.91
C GLY A 421 -52.03 5.32 -10.31
N LEU A 422 -52.91 4.90 -9.40
CA LEU A 422 -52.84 3.66 -8.61
C LEU A 422 -52.69 2.41 -9.48
N THR A 423 -51.46 1.89 -9.59
CA THR A 423 -51.18 0.48 -9.86
C THR A 423 -49.91 0.07 -9.14
N VAL A 424 -50.03 -0.91 -8.24
CA VAL A 424 -48.92 -1.49 -7.47
C VAL A 424 -48.39 -2.68 -8.25
N ASP A 425 -47.23 -2.53 -8.89
CA ASP A 425 -46.49 -3.70 -9.37
C ASP A 425 -45.74 -4.31 -8.18
N LYS A 426 -46.31 -5.38 -7.61
CA LYS A 426 -45.60 -6.26 -6.66
C LYS A 426 -44.45 -6.96 -7.40
N ALA A 427 -43.30 -6.30 -7.50
CA ALA A 427 -42.06 -7.00 -7.75
C ALA A 427 -41.55 -7.50 -6.40
N GLU A 428 -41.53 -8.82 -6.17
CA GLU A 428 -40.66 -9.42 -5.13
C GLU A 428 -39.20 -9.16 -5.54
N ALA A 429 -38.75 -7.95 -5.25
CA ALA A 429 -37.40 -7.50 -5.43
C ALA A 429 -36.82 -7.38 -4.02
N LYS A 430 -35.95 -8.32 -3.66
CA LYS A 430 -35.08 -8.16 -2.49
C LYS A 430 -34.45 -6.78 -2.60
N SER A 431 -34.51 -5.97 -1.52
CA SER A 431 -33.83 -4.67 -1.31
C SER A 431 -32.37 -4.59 -1.85
N ARG A 432 -31.78 -5.76 -2.11
CA ARG A 432 -30.49 -6.02 -2.75
C ARG A 432 -30.37 -5.69 -4.24
N ARG A 433 -31.44 -5.37 -4.99
CA ARG A 433 -31.30 -4.89 -6.41
C ARG A 433 -30.52 -3.58 -6.48
N GLY A 434 -30.53 -2.78 -5.40
CA GLY A 434 -29.60 -1.68 -5.20
C GLY A 434 -28.12 -2.07 -5.36
N PHE A 435 -27.71 -3.28 -5.02
CA PHE A 435 -26.30 -3.68 -4.96
C PHE A 435 -25.81 -4.54 -6.15
N ASN A 436 -26.63 -4.78 -7.18
CA ASN A 436 -26.30 -5.62 -8.35
C ASN A 436 -25.80 -7.04 -8.00
N CYS A 437 -26.28 -7.65 -6.90
CA CYS A 437 -25.86 -9.00 -6.49
C CYS A 437 -26.37 -10.08 -7.47
N ARG A 438 -25.51 -11.01 -7.90
CA ARG A 438 -25.85 -12.11 -8.83
C ARG A 438 -26.57 -13.23 -8.08
N GLU A 439 -27.79 -13.59 -8.48
CA GLU A 439 -28.55 -14.67 -7.85
C GLU A 439 -27.93 -16.04 -8.15
N ARG A 440 -27.35 -16.70 -7.15
CA ARG A 440 -27.23 -18.18 -7.17
C ARG A 440 -28.49 -18.74 -6.52
N GLY A 441 -29.44 -19.19 -7.34
CA GLY A 441 -30.61 -19.91 -6.86
C GLY A 441 -30.18 -21.19 -6.16
N MET A 442 -30.36 -21.25 -4.84
CA MET A 442 -30.34 -22.50 -4.10
C MET A 442 -31.58 -23.31 -4.49
N LYS A 443 -31.43 -24.24 -5.44
CA LYS A 443 -32.40 -25.33 -5.58
C LYS A 443 -32.10 -26.34 -4.47
N SER A 444 -33.03 -26.44 -3.53
CA SER A 444 -33.09 -27.52 -2.55
C SER A 444 -33.14 -28.87 -3.28
N LEU A 445 -32.19 -29.77 -3.04
CA LEU A 445 -32.29 -31.16 -3.46
C LEU A 445 -31.76 -32.07 -2.34
N LEU A 446 -32.69 -32.65 -1.58
CA LEU A 446 -32.51 -33.91 -0.86
C LEU A 446 -32.28 -35.02 -1.91
N LEU A 447 -31.19 -35.79 -1.86
CA LEU A 447 -31.20 -37.26 -1.92
C LEU A 447 -29.77 -37.89 -1.87
N PHE A 448 -29.57 -38.74 -0.84
CA PHE A 448 -28.89 -40.04 -0.77
C PHE A 448 -27.46 -40.31 -1.33
N LEU A 449 -26.64 -40.86 -0.41
CA LEU A 449 -25.38 -41.60 -0.57
C LEU A 449 -25.46 -42.80 -1.55
N VAL A 450 -24.37 -43.07 -2.30
CA VAL A 450 -23.65 -44.38 -2.39
C VAL A 450 -22.18 -44.15 -2.84
N PHE A 451 -21.25 -44.87 -2.20
CA PHE A 451 -19.79 -44.96 -2.42
C PHE A 451 -19.37 -45.59 -3.77
N VAL A 452 -18.10 -45.39 -4.19
CA VAL A 452 -17.07 -46.45 -4.44
C VAL A 452 -15.82 -45.91 -5.21
N THR A 453 -14.70 -45.85 -4.47
CA THR A 453 -13.27 -46.17 -4.74
C THR A 453 -12.42 -45.69 -5.93
N PHE A 454 -11.27 -45.11 -5.52
CA PHE A 454 -9.86 -45.28 -5.96
C PHE A 454 -9.41 -44.95 -7.40
N SER A 455 -8.52 -43.96 -7.49
CA SER A 455 -7.17 -44.14 -8.08
C SER A 455 -6.20 -43.08 -7.56
N SER A 456 -5.15 -43.55 -6.90
CA SER A 456 -4.02 -42.78 -6.40
C SER A 456 -3.01 -42.54 -7.51
N ALA A 457 -2.76 -41.27 -7.85
CA ALA A 457 -1.56 -40.83 -8.54
C ALA A 457 -0.89 -39.76 -7.66
N PHE A 458 0.33 -40.05 -7.20
CA PHE A 458 1.19 -39.06 -6.54
C PHE A 458 1.69 -38.04 -7.57
N PRO A 459 1.55 -36.72 -7.34
CA PRO A 459 2.21 -35.72 -8.16
C PRO A 459 3.63 -35.44 -7.62
N THR A 460 4.62 -35.59 -8.50
CA THR A 460 6.02 -35.14 -8.35
C THR A 460 6.20 -33.63 -8.60
N ASP A 461 5.13 -32.86 -8.76
CA ASP A 461 5.17 -31.41 -9.08
C ASP A 461 5.35 -30.49 -7.85
N ARG A 462 5.23 -31.04 -6.64
CA ARG A 462 5.13 -30.25 -5.40
C ARG A 462 6.41 -29.58 -4.92
N LYS A 463 7.57 -29.95 -5.47
CA LYS A 463 8.87 -29.47 -4.98
C LYS A 463 9.32 -28.17 -5.68
N MET A 464 9.06 -28.03 -6.99
CA MET A 464 9.41 -26.83 -7.75
C MET A 464 8.51 -25.63 -7.39
N GLU A 465 7.19 -25.86 -7.23
CA GLU A 465 6.22 -24.79 -6.96
C GLU A 465 6.47 -24.11 -5.58
N ASN A 466 7.05 -24.82 -4.62
CA ASN A 466 7.38 -24.28 -3.30
C ASN A 466 8.66 -23.43 -3.28
N GLU A 467 9.71 -23.81 -4.04
CA GLU A 467 10.95 -23.03 -4.16
C GLU A 467 10.71 -21.71 -4.93
N GLU A 468 9.89 -21.75 -5.98
CA GLU A 468 9.53 -20.58 -6.80
C GLU A 468 8.71 -19.53 -6.01
N ASN A 469 7.76 -19.97 -5.18
CA ASN A 469 6.99 -19.08 -4.32
C ASN A 469 7.84 -18.48 -3.18
N MET A 470 8.82 -19.22 -2.68
CA MET A 470 9.74 -18.76 -1.63
C MET A 470 10.69 -17.67 -2.15
N GLN A 471 11.21 -17.80 -3.37
CA GLN A 471 12.02 -16.75 -4.02
C GLN A 471 11.19 -15.48 -4.30
N LEU A 472 9.93 -15.61 -4.77
CA LEU A 472 9.08 -14.43 -4.96
C LEU A 472 8.82 -13.67 -3.64
N THR A 473 8.69 -14.42 -2.55
CA THR A 473 8.45 -13.90 -1.20
C THR A 473 9.66 -13.14 -0.66
N GLN A 474 10.86 -13.69 -0.83
CA GLN A 474 12.10 -13.19 -0.25
C GLN A 474 12.64 -11.93 -0.95
N PHE A 475 12.56 -11.83 -2.28
CA PHE A 475 13.17 -10.72 -3.04
C PHE A 475 12.19 -9.62 -3.47
N TYR A 476 10.87 -9.89 -3.45
CA TYR A 476 9.85 -8.99 -4.02
C TYR A 476 8.68 -8.68 -3.07
N SER A 477 8.85 -8.95 -1.77
CA SER A 477 7.91 -8.58 -0.69
C SER A 477 6.49 -9.12 -0.89
N LEU A 478 6.35 -10.40 -1.22
CA LEU A 478 5.06 -11.09 -1.35
C LEU A 478 4.86 -12.07 -0.20
N GLU A 479 3.93 -11.82 0.74
CA GLU A 479 3.54 -12.85 1.71
C GLU A 479 2.45 -13.75 1.11
N ILE A 480 2.76 -15.02 0.90
CA ILE A 480 1.76 -16.08 0.69
C ILE A 480 1.96 -17.11 1.80
N GLU A 481 0.91 -17.47 2.55
CA GLU A 481 0.65 -18.89 2.86
C GLU A 481 -0.70 -19.17 3.53
N GLY A 482 -1.28 -20.34 3.21
CA GLY A 482 -1.98 -21.14 4.22
C GLY A 482 -3.50 -21.38 4.16
N SER A 483 -4.20 -21.51 3.01
CA SER A 483 -5.43 -22.35 2.95
C SER A 483 -5.91 -22.66 1.52
N HIS A 484 -6.26 -23.93 1.29
CA HIS A 484 -6.53 -24.53 -0.03
C HIS A 484 -7.88 -24.17 -0.69
N LEU A 485 -8.52 -23.04 -0.38
CA LEU A 485 -9.86 -22.71 -0.91
C LEU A 485 -10.03 -21.31 -1.54
N VAL A 486 -8.97 -20.53 -1.78
CA VAL A 486 -9.07 -19.19 -2.40
C VAL A 486 -7.98 -18.95 -3.45
N GLN A 487 -7.95 -19.73 -4.54
CA GLN A 487 -6.94 -19.58 -5.60
C GLN A 487 -7.25 -18.52 -6.68
N SER A 488 -8.42 -17.86 -6.67
CA SER A 488 -8.79 -16.92 -7.76
C SER A 488 -8.52 -15.44 -7.49
N LYS A 489 -8.24 -15.03 -6.24
CA LYS A 489 -8.01 -13.61 -5.87
C LYS A 489 -6.54 -13.18 -5.80
N ASN A 490 -5.57 -14.10 -5.69
CA ASN A 490 -4.14 -13.79 -5.50
C ASN A 490 -3.32 -13.61 -6.78
N ARG A 491 -3.85 -13.98 -7.96
CA ARG A 491 -3.09 -13.90 -9.22
C ARG A 491 -2.68 -12.46 -9.57
N SER A 492 -3.54 -11.48 -9.33
CA SER A 492 -3.27 -10.10 -9.76
C SER A 492 -2.13 -9.42 -8.99
N LEU A 493 -1.86 -9.83 -7.75
CA LEU A 493 -0.78 -9.27 -6.92
C LEU A 493 0.58 -9.82 -7.36
N ILE A 494 0.64 -11.13 -7.58
CA ILE A 494 1.81 -11.84 -8.11
C ILE A 494 2.15 -11.31 -9.51
N ASP A 495 1.14 -11.19 -10.38
CA ASP A 495 1.32 -10.66 -11.73
C ASP A 495 1.84 -9.21 -11.73
N SER A 496 1.44 -8.38 -10.75
CA SER A 496 1.93 -7.00 -10.61
C SER A 496 3.40 -6.94 -10.20
N LYS A 497 3.80 -7.78 -9.24
CA LYS A 497 5.20 -7.84 -8.78
C LYS A 497 6.13 -8.43 -9.82
N ILE A 498 5.67 -9.42 -10.57
CA ILE A 498 6.40 -9.94 -11.73
C ILE A 498 6.60 -8.83 -12.78
N ARG A 499 5.60 -7.95 -13.01
CA ARG A 499 5.76 -6.82 -13.93
C ARG A 499 6.81 -5.81 -13.45
N GLU A 500 6.83 -5.51 -12.15
CA GLU A 500 7.83 -4.62 -11.54
C GLU A 500 9.25 -5.19 -11.70
N MET A 501 9.43 -6.48 -11.39
CA MET A 501 10.68 -7.19 -11.58
C MET A 501 11.11 -7.19 -13.06
N GLN A 502 10.22 -7.59 -13.97
CA GLN A 502 10.52 -7.61 -15.40
C GLN A 502 10.93 -6.24 -15.91
N ALA A 503 10.25 -5.17 -15.47
CA ALA A 503 10.61 -3.80 -15.82
C ALA A 503 11.98 -3.40 -15.25
N PHE A 504 12.29 -3.77 -14.00
CA PHE A 504 13.58 -3.49 -13.36
C PHE A 504 14.74 -4.17 -14.09
N PHE A 505 14.59 -5.45 -14.46
CA PHE A 505 15.61 -6.22 -15.16
C PHE A 505 15.64 -5.99 -16.68
N GLY A 506 14.80 -5.09 -17.21
CA GLY A 506 14.72 -4.82 -18.66
C GLY A 506 14.14 -5.98 -19.49
N LEU A 507 13.41 -6.89 -18.85
CA LEU A 507 12.70 -7.99 -19.49
C LEU A 507 11.38 -7.52 -20.11
N THR A 508 10.85 -8.32 -21.04
CA THR A 508 9.49 -8.14 -21.56
C THR A 508 8.48 -8.20 -20.42
N VAL A 509 7.73 -7.12 -20.21
CA VAL A 509 6.78 -6.99 -19.10
C VAL A 509 5.49 -7.78 -19.39
N THR A 510 5.51 -9.08 -19.14
CA THR A 510 4.39 -9.99 -19.37
C THR A 510 3.48 -10.13 -18.13
N GLY A 511 4.04 -9.89 -16.93
CA GLY A 511 3.40 -10.19 -15.65
C GLY A 511 3.21 -11.67 -15.39
N LYS A 512 4.01 -12.52 -16.04
CA LYS A 512 4.00 -13.97 -15.90
C LYS A 512 5.44 -14.45 -15.71
N LEU A 513 5.62 -15.56 -14.99
CA LEU A 513 6.90 -16.27 -14.90
C LEU A 513 7.22 -16.95 -16.24
N ASP A 514 7.62 -16.19 -17.23
CA ASP A 514 8.16 -16.72 -18.49
C ASP A 514 9.60 -17.20 -18.33
N SER A 515 10.12 -17.89 -19.34
CA SER A 515 11.47 -18.50 -19.29
C SER A 515 12.56 -17.49 -18.95
N ASN A 516 12.49 -16.28 -19.51
CA ASN A 516 13.49 -15.23 -19.29
C ASN A 516 13.40 -14.69 -17.86
N THR A 517 12.19 -14.59 -17.32
CA THR A 517 11.91 -14.20 -15.92
C THR A 517 12.44 -15.24 -14.94
N LEU A 518 12.27 -16.53 -15.24
CA LEU A 518 12.78 -17.61 -14.39
C LEU A 518 14.31 -17.73 -14.46
N GLU A 519 14.92 -17.44 -15.60
CA GLU A 519 16.37 -17.45 -15.75
C GLU A 519 17.04 -16.39 -14.88
N ILE A 520 16.52 -15.15 -14.86
CA ILE A 520 17.08 -14.08 -14.01
C ILE A 520 16.81 -14.30 -12.52
N MET A 521 15.75 -15.01 -12.15
CA MET A 521 15.48 -15.33 -10.74
C MET A 521 16.44 -16.39 -10.17
N LYS A 522 17.03 -17.22 -11.03
CA LYS A 522 17.95 -18.30 -10.65
C LYS A 522 19.42 -17.86 -10.62
N THR A 523 19.73 -16.65 -11.06
CA THR A 523 21.11 -16.16 -11.05
C THR A 523 21.54 -15.76 -9.63
N PRO A 524 22.76 -16.13 -9.18
CA PRO A 524 23.30 -15.73 -7.88
C PRO A 524 23.28 -14.21 -7.69
N ARG A 525 22.88 -13.74 -6.50
CA ARG A 525 22.44 -12.36 -6.31
C ARG A 525 22.55 -11.83 -4.88
N CYS A 526 22.39 -10.53 -4.72
CA CYS A 526 22.26 -9.88 -3.42
C CYS A 526 20.93 -10.24 -2.74
N GLY A 527 20.97 -10.36 -1.40
CA GLY A 527 19.82 -10.64 -0.52
C GLY A 527 19.04 -9.41 -0.07
N VAL A 528 19.41 -8.23 -0.57
CA VAL A 528 18.65 -6.98 -0.42
C VAL A 528 17.55 -6.93 -1.50
N PRO A 529 16.32 -6.45 -1.21
CA PRO A 529 15.23 -6.47 -2.19
C PRO A 529 15.51 -5.55 -3.40
N ASP A 530 15.13 -5.99 -4.60
CA ASP A 530 15.42 -5.25 -5.85
C ASP A 530 14.50 -4.05 -6.07
N VAL A 531 13.22 -4.23 -5.73
CA VAL A 531 12.16 -3.26 -5.97
C VAL A 531 11.30 -3.14 -4.71
N GLY A 532 11.49 -2.04 -3.97
CA GLY A 532 10.74 -1.73 -2.75
C GLY A 532 11.49 -2.12 -1.47
N GLN A 533 11.23 -1.38 -0.40
CA GLN A 533 12.03 -1.20 0.84
C GLN A 533 13.28 -0.31 0.71
N TYR A 534 14.01 -0.32 -0.41
CA TYR A 534 15.25 0.47 -0.60
C TYR A 534 15.26 1.29 -1.90
N GLY A 535 14.17 1.94 -2.30
CA GLY A 535 14.13 2.79 -3.51
C GLY A 535 14.77 4.18 -3.37
N TYR A 536 15.49 4.45 -2.29
CA TYR A 536 16.10 5.74 -1.98
C TYR A 536 17.52 5.53 -1.50
N THR A 537 18.45 6.37 -1.96
CA THR A 537 19.70 6.61 -1.22
C THR A 537 19.33 7.01 0.21
N LEU A 538 19.56 6.11 1.16
CA LEU A 538 19.27 6.35 2.56
C LEU A 538 20.22 7.45 3.09
N PRO A 539 19.84 8.21 4.13
CA PRO A 539 20.75 9.17 4.72
C PRO A 539 22.02 8.43 5.15
N GLY A 540 23.13 8.79 4.50
CA GLY A 540 24.43 8.21 4.80
C GLY A 540 24.85 8.43 6.24
N TRP A 541 25.95 7.80 6.63
CA TRP A 541 26.57 8.07 7.91
C TRP A 541 26.78 9.58 8.10
N LYS A 542 26.37 10.12 9.26
CA LYS A 542 26.56 11.54 9.62
C LYS A 542 28.04 11.92 9.86
N LYS A 543 28.96 10.97 9.67
CA LYS A 543 30.40 11.10 9.87
C LYS A 543 31.16 10.50 8.69
N TYR A 544 32.33 11.06 8.40
CA TYR A 544 33.17 10.63 7.27
C TYR A 544 34.25 9.62 7.64
N ASN A 545 34.59 9.49 8.93
CA ASN A 545 35.51 8.46 9.41
C ASN A 545 34.70 7.29 9.97
N LEU A 546 34.67 6.20 9.21
CA LEU A 546 33.92 4.99 9.50
C LEU A 546 34.86 3.88 9.95
N THR A 547 34.50 3.20 11.02
CA THR A 547 35.24 2.05 11.52
C THR A 547 34.62 0.77 10.99
N TYR A 548 35.44 -0.22 10.63
CA TYR A 548 34.94 -1.54 10.24
C TYR A 548 35.68 -2.65 10.99
N ARG A 549 34.98 -3.78 11.18
CA ARG A 549 35.52 -4.94 11.88
C ARG A 549 35.04 -6.25 11.27
N ILE A 550 35.99 -7.13 10.96
CA ILE A 550 35.70 -8.51 10.57
C ILE A 550 35.50 -9.35 11.84
N VAL A 551 34.30 -9.90 12.00
CA VAL A 551 33.87 -10.68 13.17
C VAL A 551 34.42 -12.10 13.10
N ASN A 552 34.33 -12.73 11.93
CA ASN A 552 34.86 -14.06 11.63
C ASN A 552 35.31 -14.12 10.17
N TYR A 553 36.07 -15.16 9.82
CA TYR A 553 36.65 -15.36 8.49
C TYR A 553 36.12 -16.67 7.91
N THR A 554 35.86 -16.68 6.61
CA THR A 554 35.56 -17.92 5.86
C THR A 554 36.75 -18.88 5.89
N PRO A 555 36.52 -20.21 5.99
CA PRO A 555 37.57 -21.21 5.86
C PRO A 555 38.04 -21.42 4.42
N ASP A 556 37.31 -20.92 3.41
CA ASP A 556 37.60 -21.14 1.99
C ASP A 556 38.80 -20.32 1.49
N MET A 557 39.12 -19.22 2.18
CA MET A 557 40.18 -18.29 1.81
C MET A 557 41.16 -18.07 2.97
N ALA A 558 42.44 -17.83 2.66
CA ALA A 558 43.39 -17.41 3.68
C ALA A 558 42.97 -16.06 4.28
N ARG A 559 43.18 -15.85 5.58
CA ARG A 559 42.78 -14.59 6.25
C ARG A 559 43.36 -13.34 5.59
N ALA A 560 44.56 -13.43 5.02
CA ALA A 560 45.17 -12.34 4.28
C ALA A 560 44.41 -12.01 2.99
N ASP A 561 43.90 -13.01 2.28
CA ASP A 561 43.10 -12.83 1.06
C ASP A 561 41.70 -12.31 1.39
N VAL A 562 41.11 -12.72 2.51
CA VAL A 562 39.86 -12.12 3.02
C VAL A 562 40.10 -10.66 3.39
N ASP A 563 41.18 -10.36 4.11
CA ASP A 563 41.54 -8.99 4.47
C ASP A 563 41.77 -8.09 3.24
N GLU A 564 42.34 -8.64 2.16
CA GLU A 564 42.49 -7.96 0.88
C GLU A 564 41.13 -7.77 0.17
N ALA A 565 40.27 -8.78 0.15
CA ALA A 565 38.93 -8.68 -0.46
C ALA A 565 38.05 -7.64 0.24
N ILE A 566 38.13 -7.54 1.57
CA ILE A 566 37.39 -6.57 2.38
C ILE A 566 37.91 -5.13 2.20
N GLN A 567 39.07 -4.92 1.56
CA GLN A 567 39.47 -3.58 1.06
C GLN A 567 38.55 -3.08 -0.07
N GLY A 568 37.51 -3.84 -0.47
CA GLY A 568 36.41 -3.34 -1.31
C GLY A 568 35.77 -2.03 -0.80
N LEU A 569 35.84 -1.72 0.50
CA LEU A 569 35.46 -0.40 1.05
C LEU A 569 36.26 0.76 0.42
N GLU A 570 37.51 0.54 0.01
CA GLU A 570 38.36 1.55 -0.61
C GLU A 570 37.91 1.94 -2.03
N VAL A 571 37.09 1.12 -2.68
CA VAL A 571 36.47 1.47 -3.96
C VAL A 571 35.61 2.72 -3.80
N TRP A 572 34.89 2.82 -2.67
CA TRP A 572 34.01 3.95 -2.36
C TRP A 572 34.77 5.18 -1.84
N SER A 573 35.87 5.01 -1.10
CA SER A 573 36.68 6.14 -0.60
C SER A 573 37.44 6.88 -1.72
N LYS A 574 37.71 6.24 -2.87
CA LYS A 574 38.30 6.91 -4.04
C LYS A 574 37.41 7.98 -4.65
N VAL A 575 36.10 7.87 -4.46
CA VAL A 575 35.10 8.76 -5.08
C VAL A 575 34.28 9.53 -4.05
N THR A 576 34.61 9.44 -2.77
CA THR A 576 33.94 10.15 -1.66
C THR A 576 34.96 10.71 -0.66
N PRO A 577 34.58 11.61 0.26
CA PRO A 577 35.43 11.99 1.38
C PRO A 577 35.50 10.95 2.52
N LEU A 578 34.95 9.74 2.34
CA LEU A 578 34.92 8.70 3.38
C LEU A 578 36.30 8.11 3.65
N ILE A 579 36.59 7.84 4.92
CA ILE A 579 37.82 7.20 5.40
C ILE A 579 37.40 5.99 6.21
N PHE A 580 37.97 4.83 5.88
CA PHE A 580 37.68 3.56 6.56
C PHE A 580 38.86 3.15 7.45
N THR A 581 38.58 2.87 8.72
CA THR A 581 39.58 2.46 9.70
C THR A 581 39.24 1.08 10.27
N LYS A 582 40.11 0.09 10.07
CA LYS A 582 39.94 -1.26 10.65
C LYS A 582 40.18 -1.21 12.17
N ILE A 583 39.25 -1.77 12.94
CA ILE A 583 39.45 -2.00 14.39
C ILE A 583 39.48 -3.49 14.71
N SER A 584 40.28 -3.88 15.72
CA SER A 584 40.47 -5.29 16.08
C SER A 584 39.58 -5.76 17.24
N LYS A 585 39.05 -4.84 18.05
CA LYS A 585 38.18 -5.09 19.21
C LYS A 585 37.14 -3.98 19.36
N GLY A 586 35.99 -4.29 19.97
CA GLY A 586 34.87 -3.35 20.13
C GLY A 586 33.84 -3.41 19.00
N ILE A 587 32.81 -2.57 19.08
CA ILE A 587 31.77 -2.44 18.05
C ILE A 587 32.26 -1.40 17.03
N ALA A 588 32.23 -1.76 15.74
CA ALA A 588 32.54 -0.89 14.62
C ALA A 588 31.26 -0.34 13.99
N ASP A 589 31.38 0.62 13.09
CA ASP A 589 30.24 1.14 12.32
C ASP A 589 29.75 0.13 11.26
N ILE A 590 30.68 -0.68 10.74
CA ILE A 590 30.38 -1.75 9.78
C ILE A 590 30.94 -3.05 10.37
N MET A 591 30.06 -3.93 10.86
CA MET A 591 30.45 -5.26 11.31
C MET A 591 30.31 -6.25 10.15
N ILE A 592 31.40 -6.94 9.84
CA ILE A 592 31.48 -7.85 8.68
C ILE A 592 31.54 -9.27 9.20
N ALA A 593 30.62 -10.12 8.73
CA ALA A 593 30.54 -11.49 9.20
C ALA A 593 30.20 -12.49 8.10
N PHE A 594 30.78 -13.69 8.20
CA PHE A 594 30.37 -14.83 7.39
C PHE A 594 29.43 -15.71 8.19
N ARG A 595 28.32 -16.13 7.59
CA ARG A 595 27.22 -16.79 8.29
C ARG A 595 26.53 -17.78 7.37
N THR A 596 26.00 -18.87 7.92
CA THR A 596 25.21 -19.85 7.18
C THR A 596 23.72 -19.67 7.48
N ARG A 597 22.86 -19.79 6.47
CA ARG A 597 21.39 -19.87 6.63
C ARG A 597 20.80 -18.84 7.60
N VAL A 598 20.12 -19.30 8.66
CA VAL A 598 19.61 -18.48 9.76
C VAL A 598 20.72 -18.22 10.77
N HIS A 599 21.00 -16.94 11.04
CA HIS A 599 22.08 -16.57 11.97
C HIS A 599 21.72 -15.41 12.89
N GLY A 600 21.84 -15.65 14.20
CA GLY A 600 21.63 -14.63 15.22
C GLY A 600 20.21 -14.05 15.23
N TRP A 601 20.11 -12.72 15.37
CA TRP A 601 18.86 -11.94 15.30
C TRP A 601 18.67 -11.29 13.92
N CYS A 602 19.41 -11.74 12.90
CA CYS A 602 19.34 -11.22 11.54
C CYS A 602 17.98 -11.59 10.90
N PRO A 603 17.20 -10.63 10.37
CA PRO A 603 15.91 -10.88 9.72
C PRO A 603 16.04 -11.44 8.29
N ARG A 604 17.25 -11.49 7.74
CA ARG A 604 17.54 -12.04 6.40
C ARG A 604 18.18 -13.42 6.53
N TYR A 605 17.75 -14.36 5.69
CA TYR A 605 18.22 -15.74 5.69
C TYR A 605 18.95 -16.06 4.39
N PHE A 606 19.98 -16.89 4.47
CA PHE A 606 20.61 -17.46 3.29
C PHE A 606 19.93 -18.78 2.88
N ASP A 607 19.84 -19.02 1.58
CA ASP A 607 19.12 -20.12 0.93
C ASP A 607 20.01 -21.35 0.64
N GLY A 608 21.29 -21.29 0.99
CA GLY A 608 22.28 -22.32 0.70
C GLY A 608 23.03 -22.03 -0.61
N PRO A 609 23.76 -23.00 -1.18
CA PRO A 609 24.69 -22.73 -2.27
C PRO A 609 24.00 -22.32 -3.58
N LEU A 610 24.65 -21.43 -4.32
CA LEU A 610 24.27 -20.88 -5.64
C LEU A 610 23.06 -19.93 -5.62
N GLY A 611 22.80 -19.25 -4.50
CA GLY A 611 21.63 -18.40 -4.28
C GLY A 611 21.99 -16.97 -3.88
N VAL A 612 21.67 -16.61 -2.63
CA VAL A 612 21.98 -15.32 -2.01
C VAL A 612 23.42 -15.32 -1.50
N LEU A 613 24.29 -14.54 -2.15
CA LEU A 613 25.71 -14.53 -1.77
C LEU A 613 26.02 -13.65 -0.56
N GLY A 614 25.19 -12.64 -0.31
CA GLY A 614 25.42 -11.64 0.72
C GLY A 614 24.20 -10.77 0.94
N HIS A 615 24.21 -10.03 2.05
CA HIS A 615 23.31 -8.90 2.27
C HIS A 615 23.95 -7.92 3.24
N ALA A 616 23.58 -6.66 3.12
CA ALA A 616 23.99 -5.61 4.03
C ALA A 616 22.81 -4.77 4.53
N PHE A 617 23.03 -4.14 5.68
CA PHE A 617 22.09 -3.23 6.31
C PHE A 617 22.54 -1.80 6.12
N PRO A 618 21.61 -0.87 5.88
CA PRO A 618 21.94 0.53 5.67
C PRO A 618 22.50 1.20 6.93
N PRO A 619 23.13 2.39 6.82
CA PRO A 619 23.61 3.16 7.96
C PRO A 619 22.55 3.33 9.05
N GLY A 620 22.89 3.03 10.32
CA GLY A 620 21.92 3.09 11.42
C GLY A 620 22.47 2.56 12.75
N LEU A 621 21.61 2.53 13.78
CA LEU A 621 21.92 1.92 15.06
C LEU A 621 21.67 0.40 15.02
N GLY A 622 22.31 -0.36 15.91
CA GLY A 622 22.12 -1.82 15.98
C GLY A 622 22.84 -2.54 14.86
N LEU A 623 22.09 -3.21 13.98
CA LEU A 623 22.61 -3.88 12.77
C LEU A 623 22.93 -2.88 11.64
N GLY A 624 22.65 -1.59 11.82
CA GLY A 624 22.87 -0.59 10.77
C GLY A 624 24.34 -0.51 10.38
N GLY A 625 24.63 -0.74 9.09
CA GLY A 625 25.98 -0.86 8.55
C GLY A 625 26.51 -2.28 8.42
N ASP A 626 25.91 -3.26 9.11
CA ASP A 626 26.44 -4.63 9.14
C ASP A 626 26.32 -5.30 7.78
N THR A 627 27.34 -6.09 7.44
CA THR A 627 27.44 -6.82 6.17
C THR A 627 27.64 -8.30 6.46
N HIS A 628 26.79 -9.13 5.88
CA HIS A 628 26.83 -10.58 6.02
C HIS A 628 27.08 -11.25 4.67
N PHE A 629 27.96 -12.26 4.68
CA PHE A 629 28.24 -13.11 3.51
C PHE A 629 27.80 -14.55 3.81
N ASP A 630 27.25 -15.22 2.80
CA ASP A 630 26.82 -16.61 2.96
C ASP A 630 28.02 -17.56 2.99
N GLU A 631 28.22 -18.23 4.11
CA GLU A 631 29.30 -19.21 4.31
C GLU A 631 28.97 -20.58 3.67
N ASP A 632 27.75 -20.78 3.18
CA ASP A 632 27.43 -21.97 2.37
C ASP A 632 27.96 -21.87 0.92
N GLU A 633 28.53 -20.72 0.53
CA GLU A 633 29.08 -20.43 -0.82
C GLU A 633 30.60 -20.60 -0.91
N ASN A 634 31.11 -21.02 -2.08
CA ASN A 634 32.55 -21.22 -2.31
C ASN A 634 33.26 -19.90 -2.62
N TRP A 635 33.88 -19.28 -1.62
CA TRP A 635 34.57 -17.99 -1.76
C TRP A 635 35.96 -18.14 -2.36
N THR A 636 36.26 -17.32 -3.36
CA THR A 636 37.57 -17.33 -4.04
C THR A 636 38.08 -15.92 -4.35
N LYS A 637 39.38 -15.80 -4.60
CA LYS A 637 40.02 -14.55 -5.02
C LYS A 637 40.04 -14.38 -6.55
N ASP A 638 40.11 -15.48 -7.28
CA ASP A 638 40.38 -15.57 -8.72
C ASP A 638 39.13 -15.88 -9.57
N GLY A 639 37.96 -16.04 -8.93
CA GLY A 639 36.69 -16.30 -9.62
C GLY A 639 36.47 -17.75 -10.03
N ALA A 640 37.26 -18.71 -9.50
CA ALA A 640 36.97 -20.14 -9.62
C ALA A 640 35.70 -20.55 -8.84
N GLY A 641 35.35 -19.76 -7.83
CA GLY A 641 34.04 -19.72 -7.16
C GLY A 641 33.50 -18.28 -7.16
N PHE A 642 32.81 -17.85 -6.12
CA PHE A 642 32.33 -16.47 -6.01
C PHE A 642 33.47 -15.53 -5.58
N ASN A 643 33.64 -14.43 -6.31
CA ASN A 643 34.69 -13.46 -6.00
C ASN A 643 34.28 -12.61 -4.80
N LEU A 644 34.89 -12.86 -3.64
CA LEU A 644 34.54 -12.17 -2.39
C LEU A 644 34.74 -10.66 -2.47
N PHE A 645 35.74 -10.17 -3.22
CA PHE A 645 35.96 -8.73 -3.37
C PHE A 645 34.78 -8.05 -4.07
N LEU A 646 34.27 -8.66 -5.14
CA LEU A 646 33.16 -8.11 -5.92
C LEU A 646 31.88 -8.06 -5.09
N VAL A 647 31.55 -9.17 -4.42
CA VAL A 647 30.36 -9.26 -3.57
C VAL A 647 30.49 -8.30 -2.39
N ALA A 648 31.65 -8.23 -1.74
CA ALA A 648 31.88 -7.30 -0.64
C ALA A 648 31.76 -5.84 -1.09
N ALA A 649 32.35 -5.45 -2.22
CA ALA A 649 32.28 -4.09 -2.72
C ALA A 649 30.83 -3.64 -3.00
N HIS A 650 30.00 -4.54 -3.54
CA HIS A 650 28.56 -4.32 -3.73
C HIS A 650 27.83 -4.15 -2.39
N GLU A 651 27.98 -5.11 -1.47
CA GLU A 651 27.27 -5.09 -0.19
C GLU A 651 27.66 -3.88 0.66
N PHE A 652 28.91 -3.45 0.61
CA PHE A 652 29.32 -2.21 1.27
C PHE A 652 28.63 -0.96 0.70
N GLY A 653 28.24 -0.96 -0.56
CA GLY A 653 27.41 0.09 -1.12
C GLY A 653 26.10 0.25 -0.33
N HIS A 654 25.45 -0.86 0.01
CA HIS A 654 24.26 -0.85 0.88
C HIS A 654 24.60 -0.40 2.31
N SER A 655 25.69 -0.86 2.91
CA SER A 655 26.17 -0.37 4.22
C SER A 655 26.49 1.13 4.27
N LEU A 656 26.69 1.74 3.11
CA LEU A 656 26.90 3.18 2.93
C LEU A 656 25.62 3.93 2.53
N GLY A 657 24.52 3.22 2.27
CA GLY A 657 23.20 3.78 2.00
C GLY A 657 22.77 3.76 0.53
N LEU A 658 23.49 3.05 -0.35
CA LEU A 658 23.09 2.87 -1.74
C LEU A 658 21.99 1.82 -1.91
N SER A 659 21.23 1.99 -2.97
CA SER A 659 20.18 1.09 -3.43
C SER A 659 20.63 0.33 -4.67
N HIS A 660 19.91 -0.74 -5.01
CA HIS A 660 20.09 -1.40 -6.29
C HIS A 660 19.76 -0.47 -7.46
N THR A 661 20.53 -0.61 -8.55
CA THR A 661 20.30 0.09 -9.81
C THR A 661 19.86 -0.88 -10.92
N ASN A 662 19.18 -0.37 -11.93
CA ASN A 662 18.81 -1.12 -13.13
C ASN A 662 19.89 -1.06 -14.23
N ASP A 663 20.98 -0.32 -14.01
CA ASP A 663 22.15 -0.35 -14.89
C ASP A 663 22.93 -1.66 -14.68
N GLN A 664 22.82 -2.59 -15.64
CA GLN A 664 23.51 -3.88 -15.62
C GLN A 664 25.04 -3.77 -15.60
N THR A 665 25.61 -2.60 -15.86
CA THR A 665 27.06 -2.34 -15.83
C THR A 665 27.55 -1.78 -14.50
N ALA A 666 26.64 -1.41 -13.60
CA ALA A 666 26.96 -0.84 -12.30
C ALA A 666 27.27 -1.91 -11.26
N LEU A 667 28.13 -1.57 -10.30
CA LEU A 667 28.47 -2.43 -9.19
C LEU A 667 27.22 -2.71 -8.34
N MET A 668 26.32 -1.73 -8.18
CA MET A 668 25.07 -1.88 -7.43
C MET A 668 23.94 -2.60 -8.20
N PHE A 669 24.22 -3.23 -9.34
CA PHE A 669 23.24 -4.11 -9.98
C PHE A 669 23.04 -5.38 -9.13
N PRO A 670 21.81 -5.89 -8.90
CA PRO A 670 21.54 -6.96 -7.93
C PRO A 670 22.23 -8.31 -8.22
N ASN A 671 22.61 -8.55 -9.48
CA ASN A 671 23.35 -9.73 -9.87
C ASN A 671 24.84 -9.41 -9.98
N TYR A 672 25.67 -10.27 -9.40
CA TYR A 672 27.12 -10.10 -9.44
C TYR A 672 27.65 -10.47 -10.83
N VAL A 673 27.68 -9.49 -11.73
CA VAL A 673 28.30 -9.65 -13.04
C VAL A 673 29.79 -9.91 -12.82
N SER A 674 30.32 -11.01 -13.35
CA SER A 674 31.73 -11.38 -13.22
C SER A 674 32.62 -10.28 -13.82
N LEU A 675 33.10 -9.38 -12.97
CA LEU A 675 33.95 -8.25 -13.33
C LEU A 675 35.36 -8.51 -12.81
N ASP A 676 36.34 -8.38 -13.69
CA ASP A 676 37.77 -8.37 -13.33
C ASP A 676 38.06 -7.12 -12.47
N PRO A 677 38.40 -7.29 -11.16
CA PRO A 677 38.59 -6.18 -10.22
C PRO A 677 39.68 -5.19 -10.64
N SER A 678 40.60 -5.60 -11.52
CA SER A 678 41.71 -4.79 -11.97
C SER A 678 41.40 -3.90 -13.18
N LYS A 679 40.18 -3.99 -13.76
CA LYS A 679 39.84 -3.37 -15.04
C LYS A 679 38.64 -2.42 -15.08
N TYR A 680 37.85 -2.27 -14.01
CA TYR A 680 36.68 -1.38 -14.05
C TYR A 680 36.67 -0.33 -12.93
N PRO A 681 36.72 0.97 -13.26
CA PRO A 681 36.29 2.02 -12.33
C PRO A 681 34.77 1.91 -12.09
N LEU A 682 34.31 2.29 -10.89
CA LEU A 682 32.88 2.40 -10.56
C LEU A 682 32.10 3.05 -11.71
N SER A 683 30.89 2.55 -12.00
CA SER A 683 30.07 3.15 -13.05
C SER A 683 29.73 4.59 -12.68
N GLN A 684 29.39 5.41 -13.67
CA GLN A 684 28.98 6.77 -13.38
C GLN A 684 27.71 6.80 -12.51
N ASP A 685 26.86 5.78 -12.62
CA ASP A 685 25.67 5.62 -11.78
C ASP A 685 26.06 5.38 -10.31
N ASP A 686 26.98 4.45 -10.03
CA ASP A 686 27.50 4.19 -8.68
C ASP A 686 28.14 5.44 -8.07
N ILE A 687 28.96 6.14 -8.87
CA ILE A 687 29.63 7.38 -8.45
C ILE A 687 28.62 8.47 -8.13
N ASN A 688 27.62 8.66 -8.99
CA ASN A 688 26.57 9.66 -8.77
C ASN A 688 25.75 9.33 -7.52
N GLY A 689 25.38 8.06 -7.35
CA GLY A 689 24.66 7.55 -6.20
C GLY A 689 25.39 7.86 -4.91
N ILE A 690 26.66 7.47 -4.79
CA ILE A 690 27.40 7.62 -3.54
C ILE A 690 27.79 9.08 -3.26
N GLN A 691 28.11 9.86 -4.30
CA GLN A 691 28.40 11.28 -4.15
C GLN A 691 27.16 12.12 -3.85
N SER A 692 25.96 11.65 -4.19
CA SER A 692 24.73 12.31 -3.75
C SER A 692 24.55 12.25 -2.23
N ILE A 693 25.12 11.23 -1.58
CA ILE A 693 25.07 11.02 -0.13
C ILE A 693 26.21 11.77 0.56
N TYR A 694 27.47 11.58 0.11
CA TYR A 694 28.66 12.04 0.83
C TYR A 694 29.41 13.21 0.15
N GLY A 695 28.99 13.62 -1.04
CA GLY A 695 29.67 14.62 -1.85
C GLY A 695 30.91 14.08 -2.57
N SER A 696 31.43 14.86 -3.53
CA SER A 696 32.68 14.53 -4.24
C SER A 696 33.93 14.86 -3.40
N PRO A 697 35.07 14.20 -3.64
CA PRO A 697 36.33 14.54 -2.97
C PRO A 697 36.79 15.97 -3.29
N PRO A 698 37.49 16.66 -2.37
CA PRO A 698 38.01 18.01 -2.61
C PRO A 698 39.01 18.03 -3.80
N LYS A 699 38.75 18.90 -4.79
CA LYS A 699 39.43 18.95 -6.09
C LYS A 699 40.92 19.35 -6.00
N THR A 700 41.81 18.54 -6.56
CA THR A 700 43.04 19.03 -7.22
C THR A 700 42.75 19.32 -8.72
N PRO A 701 43.43 20.27 -9.37
CA PRO A 701 42.95 20.88 -10.62
C PRO A 701 43.21 20.05 -11.90
N ALA A 702 42.10 19.70 -12.57
CA ALA A 702 41.77 19.64 -14.01
C ALA A 702 42.70 19.03 -15.11
N LYS A 703 42.01 18.20 -15.95
CA LYS A 703 42.09 17.90 -17.42
C LYS A 703 42.94 16.71 -17.91
N PRO A 704 42.62 16.06 -19.07
CA PRO A 704 41.66 16.45 -20.14
C PRO A 704 40.62 15.39 -20.61
N LYS A 705 39.66 15.83 -21.45
CA LYS A 705 38.55 15.09 -22.09
C LYS A 705 38.99 13.96 -23.06
N ARG A 706 38.23 12.85 -23.14
CA ARG A 706 37.90 12.06 -24.37
C ARG A 706 36.98 10.86 -24.07
N PRO A 707 36.30 10.25 -25.08
CA PRO A 707 35.67 10.79 -26.29
C PRO A 707 34.13 10.68 -26.21
N THR A 708 33.41 11.64 -26.79
CA THR A 708 31.95 11.58 -26.93
C THR A 708 31.54 10.57 -28.00
N VAL A 709 30.55 9.75 -27.67
CA VAL A 709 29.85 8.85 -28.61
C VAL A 709 29.26 9.71 -29.75
N PRO A 710 29.44 9.35 -31.04
CA PRO A 710 28.90 10.15 -32.14
C PRO A 710 27.37 10.09 -32.16
N HIS A 711 26.70 11.24 -32.18
CA HIS A 711 25.24 11.31 -32.34
C HIS A 711 24.87 11.34 -33.83
N ALA A 712 23.77 10.65 -34.20
CA ALA A 712 23.37 10.41 -35.59
C ALA A 712 23.17 11.68 -36.47
N CYS A 713 22.97 12.84 -35.85
CA CYS A 713 22.74 14.12 -36.53
C CYS A 713 23.91 15.12 -36.37
N ASP A 714 25.09 14.67 -35.93
CA ASP A 714 26.26 15.54 -35.86
C ASP A 714 26.65 16.00 -37.28
N PRO A 715 26.79 17.32 -37.53
CA PRO A 715 27.03 17.85 -38.87
C PRO A 715 28.38 17.45 -39.46
N ASP A 716 29.33 17.00 -38.62
CA ASP A 716 30.66 16.53 -39.01
C ASP A 716 30.77 14.99 -39.06
N LEU A 717 29.67 14.26 -38.85
CA LEU A 717 29.66 12.79 -38.83
C LEU A 717 29.87 12.21 -40.22
N THR A 718 30.92 11.41 -40.39
CA THR A 718 31.19 10.64 -41.61
C THR A 718 31.00 9.15 -41.33
N PHE A 719 30.48 8.39 -42.29
CA PHE A 719 30.29 6.94 -42.16
C PHE A 719 31.39 6.17 -42.90
N ASP A 720 31.78 5.03 -42.34
CA ASP A 720 32.82 4.17 -42.93
C ASP A 720 32.23 3.28 -44.03
N ALA A 721 30.98 2.84 -43.88
CA ALA A 721 30.25 2.08 -44.89
C ALA A 721 28.73 2.30 -44.78
N ILE A 722 28.01 2.12 -45.90
CA ILE A 722 26.55 2.17 -45.96
C ILE A 722 26.08 1.00 -46.84
N THR A 723 25.08 0.25 -46.39
CA THR A 723 24.42 -0.78 -47.21
C THR A 723 22.93 -0.82 -46.91
N THR A 724 22.18 -1.44 -47.81
CA THR A 724 20.79 -1.84 -47.55
C THR A 724 20.77 -3.31 -47.16
N PHE A 725 19.99 -3.65 -46.14
CA PHE A 725 19.72 -5.02 -45.74
C PHE A 725 18.21 -5.23 -45.64
N ARG A 726 17.64 -6.15 -46.42
CA ARG A 726 16.19 -6.47 -46.36
C ARG A 726 15.27 -5.24 -46.40
N ARG A 727 15.64 -4.21 -47.18
CA ARG A 727 14.96 -2.89 -47.32
C ARG A 727 15.17 -1.89 -46.17
N GLU A 728 16.04 -2.17 -45.20
CA GLU A 728 16.50 -1.21 -44.19
C GLU A 728 17.84 -0.60 -44.61
N VAL A 729 18.04 0.70 -44.37
CA VAL A 729 19.32 1.36 -44.66
C VAL A 729 20.17 1.35 -43.39
N MET A 730 21.38 0.83 -43.50
CA MET A 730 22.33 0.71 -42.38
C MET A 730 23.59 1.53 -42.64
N PHE A 731 24.02 2.29 -41.63
CA PHE A 731 25.26 3.07 -41.63
C PHE A 731 26.22 2.51 -40.59
N PHE A 732 27.50 2.42 -40.93
CA PHE A 732 28.53 1.87 -40.05
C PHE A 732 29.60 2.92 -39.74
N LYS A 733 30.01 3.04 -38.47
CA LYS A 733 31.14 3.88 -38.04
C LYS A 733 31.86 3.23 -36.86
N GLY A 734 33.11 2.86 -37.08
CA GLY A 734 33.92 2.15 -36.09
C GLY A 734 33.26 0.84 -35.64
N ARG A 735 32.91 0.75 -34.35
CA ARG A 735 32.23 -0.41 -33.75
C ARG A 735 30.69 -0.30 -33.70
N HIS A 736 30.14 0.80 -34.21
CA HIS A 736 28.72 1.12 -34.08
C HIS A 736 28.02 1.08 -35.44
N LEU A 737 26.72 0.83 -35.40
CA LEU A 737 25.84 0.92 -36.55
C LEU A 737 24.58 1.71 -36.23
N TRP A 738 24.02 2.35 -37.25
CA TRP A 738 22.71 2.99 -37.21
C TRP A 738 21.78 2.30 -38.20
N ARG A 739 20.54 2.05 -37.77
CA ARG A 739 19.48 1.47 -38.62
C ARG A 739 18.40 2.52 -38.85
N MET A 740 18.03 2.72 -40.11
CA MET A 740 16.92 3.57 -40.50
C MET A 740 15.82 2.75 -41.17
N TYR A 741 14.60 2.97 -40.70
CA TYR A 741 13.37 2.37 -41.22
C TYR A 741 12.68 3.35 -42.18
N TYR A 742 11.95 2.81 -43.17
CA TYR A 742 11.34 3.63 -44.23
C TYR A 742 10.04 4.33 -43.77
N ASP A 743 9.52 3.96 -42.60
CA ASP A 743 8.16 4.18 -42.10
C ASP A 743 8.10 4.78 -40.69
N ILE A 744 9.25 5.05 -40.06
CA ILE A 744 9.40 5.67 -38.74
C ILE A 744 10.59 6.63 -38.76
N THR A 745 10.49 7.77 -38.08
CA THR A 745 11.51 8.84 -38.08
C THR A 745 12.65 8.62 -37.07
N ASP A 746 12.66 7.49 -36.35
CA ASP A 746 13.67 7.19 -35.33
C ASP A 746 14.83 6.37 -35.90
N VAL A 747 16.05 6.67 -35.43
CA VAL A 747 17.30 6.01 -35.80
C VAL A 747 17.80 5.19 -34.62
N GLU A 748 17.85 3.88 -34.77
CA GLU A 748 18.37 2.98 -33.72
C GLU A 748 19.90 2.94 -33.77
N PHE A 749 20.57 3.03 -32.62
CA PHE A 749 22.02 3.01 -32.46
C PHE A 749 22.46 1.80 -31.64
N GLU A 750 23.29 0.95 -32.24
CA GLU A 750 23.71 -0.31 -31.62
C GLU A 750 25.17 -0.66 -31.94
N LEU A 751 25.69 -1.70 -31.29
CA LEU A 751 27.00 -2.28 -31.58
C LEU A 751 26.93 -3.32 -32.69
N ILE A 752 27.91 -3.32 -33.59
CA ILE A 752 28.02 -4.34 -34.66
C ILE A 752 28.09 -5.75 -34.06
N SER A 753 28.77 -5.91 -32.92
CA SER A 753 28.92 -7.18 -32.22
C SER A 753 27.62 -7.73 -31.63
N SER A 754 26.61 -6.89 -31.38
CA SER A 754 25.31 -7.35 -30.85
C SER A 754 24.58 -8.25 -31.83
N PHE A 755 24.73 -7.99 -33.14
CA PHE A 755 24.10 -8.80 -34.19
C PHE A 755 25.07 -9.75 -34.86
N TRP A 756 26.33 -9.34 -35.03
CA TRP A 756 27.37 -10.13 -35.68
C TRP A 756 28.64 -10.17 -34.81
N PRO A 757 28.69 -11.07 -33.82
CA PRO A 757 29.82 -11.18 -32.89
C PRO A 757 31.16 -11.45 -33.57
N SER A 758 31.13 -12.05 -34.77
CA SER A 758 32.30 -12.43 -35.57
C SER A 758 32.76 -11.37 -36.57
N LEU A 759 32.01 -10.27 -36.76
CA LEU A 759 32.42 -9.18 -37.63
C LEU A 759 33.36 -8.22 -36.89
N PRO A 760 34.48 -7.81 -37.50
CA PRO A 760 35.40 -6.86 -36.87
C PRO A 760 34.79 -5.44 -36.82
N ALA A 761 35.20 -4.66 -35.83
CA ALA A 761 35.01 -3.22 -35.87
C ALA A 761 35.78 -2.61 -37.08
N ASP A 762 35.28 -1.49 -37.61
CA ASP A 762 35.83 -0.71 -38.73
C ASP A 762 35.59 -1.35 -40.11
N ILE A 763 34.33 -1.59 -40.44
CA ILE A 763 33.89 -2.06 -41.75
C ILE A 763 34.07 -0.94 -42.79
N GLN A 764 34.73 -1.24 -43.91
CA GLN A 764 35.02 -0.25 -44.97
C GLN A 764 34.03 -0.32 -46.14
N ALA A 765 33.43 -1.48 -46.39
CA ALA A 765 32.31 -1.60 -47.32
C ALA A 765 31.45 -2.82 -46.96
N ALA A 766 30.16 -2.75 -47.24
CA ALA A 766 29.24 -3.87 -47.13
C ALA A 766 28.30 -3.86 -48.35
N TYR A 767 27.94 -5.04 -48.84
CA TYR A 767 27.05 -5.21 -49.99
C TYR A 767 26.19 -6.47 -49.83
N GLU A 768 24.88 -6.32 -50.03
CA GLU A 768 23.94 -7.45 -50.14
C GLU A 768 23.80 -7.85 -51.61
N ASN A 769 24.12 -9.12 -51.93
CA ASN A 769 23.96 -9.63 -53.29
C ASN A 769 22.50 -10.04 -53.58
N PRO A 770 22.11 -10.27 -54.85
CA PRO A 770 20.73 -10.65 -55.22
C PRO A 770 20.24 -12.01 -54.70
N LYS A 771 21.02 -12.72 -53.88
CA LYS A 771 20.67 -13.99 -53.23
C LYS A 771 20.62 -13.84 -51.70
N ASP A 772 20.40 -12.62 -51.19
CA ASP A 772 20.33 -12.26 -49.78
C ASP A 772 21.58 -12.66 -48.96
N LYS A 773 22.76 -12.65 -49.59
CA LYS A 773 24.04 -12.82 -48.88
C LYS A 773 24.76 -11.49 -48.73
N ILE A 774 25.10 -11.16 -47.50
CA ILE A 774 25.90 -9.97 -47.16
C ILE A 774 27.38 -10.30 -47.31
N LEU A 775 28.09 -9.48 -48.09
CA LEU A 775 29.53 -9.47 -48.22
C LEU A 775 30.07 -8.22 -47.51
N VAL A 776 30.94 -8.42 -46.52
CA VAL A 776 31.58 -7.34 -45.75
C VAL A 776 33.05 -7.30 -46.09
N PHE A 777 33.54 -6.14 -46.49
CA PHE A 777 34.92 -5.92 -46.92
C PHE A 777 35.65 -5.07 -45.87
N LYS A 778 36.83 -5.55 -45.49
CA LYS A 778 37.81 -4.85 -44.67
C LYS A 778 39.15 -4.94 -45.38
N GLY A 779 39.70 -3.81 -45.81
CA GLY A 779 40.98 -3.77 -46.53
C GLY A 779 42.14 -4.17 -45.62
N SER A 780 42.99 -5.09 -46.10
CA SER A 780 44.29 -5.37 -45.53
C SER A 780 45.33 -4.47 -46.19
N TYR A 781 45.86 -3.50 -45.45
CA TYR A 781 47.05 -2.76 -45.88
C TYR A 781 48.28 -3.64 -45.62
N HIS A 782 48.74 -4.36 -46.64
CA HIS A 782 50.14 -4.74 -46.76
C HIS A 782 50.90 -3.54 -47.35
N LYS A 783 51.94 -3.10 -46.65
CA LYS A 783 53.07 -2.39 -47.25
C LYS A 783 54.34 -3.08 -46.73
N GLU A 784 55.20 -3.44 -47.67
CA GLU A 784 56.54 -4.02 -47.48
C GLU A 784 57.40 -3.26 -46.48
#